data_AF-A0AA91RKH2-F1
#
_entry.id   AF-A0AA91RKH2-F1
#
_cell.length_a   1.000
_cell.length_b   1.000
_cell.length_c   1.000
_cell.angle_alpha   90.00
_cell.angle_beta   90.00
_cell.angle_gamma   90.00
#
_symmetry.space_group_name_H-M   'P 1'
#
loop_
_entity.id
_entity.type
_entity.pdbx_description
1 polymer ?
#
loop_
_entity_poly.entity_id
_entity_poly.type
_entity_poly.pdbx_seq_one_letter_code
_entity_poly.pdbx_strand_id
1 'polypeptide(L)'
;STVVDASGPTPVLDADYWVANVRQPARVSQAVAVAGDKHGTFIEISPHPILTHTIDENLEALPHSSIGTLVRDEDDTVVFHQHLNSADSVSPREFPHPSGPYPVLPTTPWRHTLHWLDVENSITAAESAPRPGLLLGTHITVGSTPAVHLWQARLSPATKPYPGSHRNNGVELVPASVLLHTLSEAAAEVSGCGAVSDIRFEHPVIVDQPRTIQVVADAETVTVSSKLVTDDPAARWIKHLSARITPRDESGWATGGSELGRGHAGAEFTDDAVTSLWQAWGSEGRPFEWTVASGRHTETELVADVTAAPSVTALLDAALHVARLADEANPELMVPAGVDEVRLGQAPADGHASITVRRRDGEEGELVVDIVVPGPDGAPCIDIRGLRYTALGSSTSADDPSSIAHVIDWQPWDGTPQPPSQPGTLTVVGTSAAAERLREQLTVLGHRSAGVAEAQTVVYVANPGEAGESDVDCAARLAGEVADLVATLATRENRPPALWLVTHGVHEAATEAAVRQSCLWGLAGVIRAEQPQLCGGLVDLPDDEAPDTAAANAGALAGILGTPAKSVLVLRDGQFLAPAFTPLTGPPQREPTVCQPDGTYLITGGMGALGLLMAGWLADRGARRLLLVGRTGLPPRRDWDSEEIDAGVRHKVAAIRALERRGVTVDVAALDVGSRAAVVDLLARRDEAGAPPIRGIIHAAGITEGQLLTEVDADRLRDTMWPKVSGAQVLHELFAPTTLDFFFMTAAAGAVFGVPGQGAYASANAYLDGLARARHRLGCHSVSLDWVAWKGLGFGAEAHVVLHELERMGSRPITPAEAFAAWDHLEHYDVAQAVMVPLPAEGEQGTPGVGGAGPVRDWAQLSADDILSELEIGLRSILARELRMPEADLQLDRPFAELGLNSVMAMAVRRDIEGLVGLELSATMLWNHPTTAALAEHLTGKLVPRDDAGDDAAAGGDLPESADSVLNELFDSVESAPAGWDGI
;
A
#
# COMPACT_ATOMS: atom_id res chain seq x y z
N SER A 1 46.28 -62.74 -26.95
CA SER A 1 46.80 -64.11 -27.06
C SER A 1 47.94 -64.27 -26.08
N THR A 2 48.15 -65.48 -25.55
CA THR A 2 49.32 -65.81 -24.71
C THR A 2 50.51 -66.34 -25.52
N VAL A 3 50.35 -66.55 -26.83
CA VAL A 3 51.35 -67.17 -27.73
C VAL A 3 52.17 -66.13 -28.50
N VAL A 4 51.53 -65.02 -28.88
CA VAL A 4 52.14 -63.91 -29.63
C VAL A 4 52.16 -62.63 -28.80
N ASP A 5 52.99 -61.67 -29.18
CA ASP A 5 53.09 -60.38 -28.50
C ASP A 5 51.80 -59.57 -28.62
N ALA A 6 51.32 -59.02 -27.49
CA ALA A 6 50.10 -58.22 -27.45
C ALA A 6 50.22 -56.89 -28.21
N SER A 7 51.45 -56.41 -28.45
CA SER A 7 51.73 -55.20 -29.24
C SER A 7 51.77 -55.44 -30.76
N GLY A 8 51.67 -56.71 -31.20
CA GLY A 8 51.71 -57.10 -32.61
C GLY A 8 50.34 -57.08 -33.32
N PRO A 9 50.32 -57.40 -34.62
CA PRO A 9 49.06 -57.56 -35.36
C PRO A 9 48.20 -58.69 -34.76
N THR A 10 46.88 -58.58 -34.92
CA THR A 10 45.92 -59.59 -34.43
C THR A 10 46.35 -61.00 -34.88
N PRO A 11 46.48 -61.97 -33.96
CA PRO A 11 46.96 -63.31 -34.30
C PRO A 11 46.03 -64.00 -35.30
N VAL A 12 46.63 -64.61 -36.32
CA VAL A 12 45.94 -65.54 -37.22
C VAL A 12 45.99 -66.92 -36.59
N LEU A 13 44.84 -67.55 -36.35
CA LEU A 13 44.72 -68.85 -35.68
C LEU A 13 44.96 -70.02 -36.65
N ASP A 14 46.08 -69.98 -37.38
CA ASP A 14 46.49 -70.99 -38.35
C ASP A 14 47.33 -72.12 -37.71
N ALA A 15 47.78 -73.07 -38.53
CA ALA A 15 48.60 -74.19 -38.07
C ALA A 15 49.89 -73.74 -37.37
N ASP A 16 50.51 -72.65 -37.84
CA ASP A 16 51.75 -72.14 -37.25
C ASP A 16 51.50 -71.55 -35.86
N TYR A 17 50.36 -70.88 -35.65
CA TYR A 17 49.93 -70.43 -34.32
C TYR A 17 49.76 -71.60 -33.34
N TRP A 18 49.10 -72.68 -33.75
CA TRP A 18 48.90 -73.84 -32.88
C TRP A 18 50.21 -74.60 -32.60
N VAL A 19 51.14 -74.64 -33.56
CA VAL A 19 52.51 -75.15 -33.33
C VAL A 19 53.25 -74.25 -32.34
N ALA A 20 53.15 -72.93 -32.47
CA ALA A 20 53.76 -71.99 -31.54
C ALA A 20 53.16 -72.11 -30.13
N ASN A 21 51.85 -72.31 -30.00
CA ASN A 21 51.14 -72.45 -28.71
C ASN A 21 51.72 -73.55 -27.82
N VAL A 22 52.20 -74.64 -28.41
CA VAL A 22 52.79 -75.77 -27.67
C VAL A 22 54.31 -75.64 -27.52
N ARG A 23 54.98 -74.88 -28.39
CA ARG A 23 56.46 -74.79 -28.45
C ARG A 23 57.05 -73.54 -27.80
N GLN A 24 56.29 -72.46 -27.71
CA GLN A 24 56.75 -71.17 -27.18
C GLN A 24 56.28 -70.98 -25.73
N PRO A 25 57.02 -70.21 -24.90
CA PRO A 25 56.57 -69.87 -23.56
C PRO A 25 55.25 -69.10 -23.59
N ALA A 26 54.27 -69.53 -22.78
CA ALA A 26 53.00 -68.83 -22.63
C ALA A 26 53.19 -67.52 -21.87
N ARG A 27 52.87 -66.40 -22.50
CA ARG A 27 52.97 -65.04 -21.94
C ARG A 27 51.70 -64.65 -21.18
N VAL A 28 51.34 -65.43 -20.16
CA VAL A 28 50.07 -65.27 -19.41
C VAL A 28 49.98 -63.90 -18.74
N SER A 29 51.01 -63.48 -18.02
CA SER A 29 51.08 -62.16 -17.36
C SER A 29 50.80 -60.99 -18.30
N GLN A 30 51.45 -60.96 -19.47
CA GLN A 30 51.25 -59.90 -20.47
C GLN A 30 49.81 -59.89 -21.00
N ALA A 31 49.24 -61.06 -21.28
CA ALA A 31 47.88 -61.16 -21.79
C ALA A 31 46.84 -60.76 -20.74
N VAL A 32 47.06 -61.10 -19.46
CA VAL A 32 46.18 -60.73 -18.34
C VAL A 32 46.24 -59.22 -18.08
N ALA A 33 47.44 -58.61 -18.02
CA ALA A 33 47.58 -57.17 -17.82
C ALA A 33 46.84 -56.36 -18.90
N VAL A 34 47.02 -56.72 -20.18
CA VAL A 34 46.35 -56.05 -21.31
C VAL A 34 44.83 -56.24 -21.27
N ALA A 35 44.34 -57.40 -20.79
CA ALA A 35 42.91 -57.61 -20.61
C ALA A 35 42.35 -56.82 -19.42
N GLY A 36 43.14 -56.69 -18.34
CA GLY A 36 42.79 -55.96 -17.12
C GLY A 36 42.54 -54.48 -17.34
N ASP A 37 43.18 -53.87 -18.33
CA ASP A 37 42.92 -52.48 -18.74
C ASP A 37 41.45 -52.25 -19.18
N LYS A 38 40.73 -53.31 -19.60
CA LYS A 38 39.37 -53.22 -20.17
C LYS A 38 38.34 -54.03 -19.41
N HIS A 39 38.75 -55.01 -18.63
CA HIS A 39 37.87 -55.99 -18.00
C HIS A 39 38.23 -56.17 -16.53
N GLY A 40 37.23 -56.07 -15.64
CA GLY A 40 37.40 -56.23 -14.20
C GLY A 40 37.00 -57.62 -13.66
N THR A 41 36.45 -58.51 -14.49
CA THR A 41 36.02 -59.85 -14.07
C THR A 41 36.65 -60.91 -14.94
N PHE A 42 37.38 -61.84 -14.33
CA PHE A 42 38.07 -62.94 -14.99
C PHE A 42 37.49 -64.27 -14.53
N ILE A 43 37.00 -65.06 -15.49
CA ILE A 43 36.47 -66.39 -15.23
C ILE A 43 37.48 -67.42 -15.75
N GLU A 44 38.10 -68.17 -14.84
CA GLU A 44 38.98 -69.28 -15.19
C GLU A 44 38.15 -70.53 -15.49
N ILE A 45 38.05 -70.85 -16.78
CA ILE A 45 37.34 -72.03 -17.26
C ILE A 45 38.28 -73.25 -17.14
N SER A 46 38.17 -73.95 -16.02
CA SER A 46 39.00 -75.12 -15.69
C SER A 46 38.28 -76.07 -14.73
N PRO A 47 38.67 -77.36 -14.69
CA PRO A 47 38.16 -78.32 -13.69
C PRO A 47 38.67 -78.03 -12.27
N HIS A 48 39.64 -77.13 -12.13
CA HIS A 48 40.15 -76.62 -10.86
C HIS A 48 40.97 -75.34 -11.14
N PRO A 49 40.74 -74.22 -10.44
CA PRO A 49 41.45 -72.99 -10.68
C PRO A 49 42.93 -73.14 -10.34
N ILE A 50 43.79 -72.86 -11.32
CA ILE A 50 45.24 -72.83 -11.16
C ILE A 50 45.86 -71.49 -11.59
N LEU A 51 45.08 -70.63 -12.25
CA LEU A 51 45.51 -69.32 -12.75
C LEU A 51 44.91 -68.15 -11.97
N THR A 52 43.84 -68.34 -11.20
CA THR A 52 43.22 -67.26 -10.42
C THR A 52 44.23 -66.49 -9.58
N HIS A 53 45.09 -67.20 -8.84
CA HIS A 53 46.14 -66.55 -8.04
C HIS A 53 47.13 -65.74 -8.89
N THR A 54 47.54 -66.28 -10.04
CA THR A 54 48.41 -65.56 -10.97
C THR A 54 47.70 -64.35 -11.57
N ILE A 55 46.40 -64.45 -11.87
CA ILE A 55 45.60 -63.31 -12.35
C ILE A 55 45.56 -62.24 -11.27
N ASP A 56 45.31 -62.62 -10.01
CA ASP A 56 45.24 -61.71 -8.88
C ASP A 56 46.57 -60.96 -8.68
N GLU A 57 47.69 -61.66 -8.71
CA GLU A 57 49.02 -61.06 -8.60
C GLU A 57 49.32 -60.10 -9.75
N ASN A 58 48.90 -60.41 -10.98
CA ASN A 58 49.17 -59.55 -12.14
C ASN A 58 48.30 -58.28 -12.15
N LEU A 59 47.14 -58.32 -11.49
CA LEU A 59 46.17 -57.24 -11.46
C LEU A 59 46.04 -56.59 -10.08
N GLU A 60 46.96 -56.85 -9.14
CA GLU A 60 46.91 -56.36 -7.76
C GLU A 60 46.66 -54.84 -7.66
N ALA A 61 47.20 -54.07 -8.61
CA ALA A 61 47.04 -52.61 -8.67
C ALA A 61 45.70 -52.12 -9.28
N LEU A 62 44.87 -53.02 -9.82
CA LEU A 62 43.60 -52.72 -10.48
C LEU A 62 42.43 -53.39 -9.73
N PRO A 63 41.25 -52.77 -9.65
CA PRO A 63 40.06 -53.44 -9.13
C PRO A 63 39.68 -54.61 -10.05
N HIS A 64 39.76 -55.84 -9.55
CA HIS A 64 39.43 -57.05 -10.31
C HIS A 64 38.76 -58.12 -9.43
N SER A 65 38.14 -59.09 -10.09
CA SER A 65 37.60 -60.32 -9.48
C SER A 65 37.97 -61.54 -10.33
N SER A 66 38.53 -62.56 -9.68
CA SER A 66 38.97 -63.82 -10.30
C SER A 66 38.13 -64.97 -9.79
N ILE A 67 37.48 -65.69 -10.70
CA ILE A 67 36.50 -66.73 -10.35
C ILE A 67 36.83 -68.01 -11.14
N GLY A 68 37.06 -69.12 -10.45
CA GLY A 68 37.18 -70.43 -11.10
C GLY A 68 35.82 -71.03 -11.47
N THR A 69 35.73 -71.85 -12.50
CA THR A 69 34.45 -72.51 -12.84
C THR A 69 34.13 -73.73 -11.97
N LEU A 70 35.13 -74.53 -11.62
CA LEU A 70 34.97 -75.79 -10.88
C LEU A 70 36.11 -75.95 -9.87
N VAL A 71 35.93 -76.78 -8.86
CA VAL A 71 36.95 -77.07 -7.84
C VAL A 71 37.11 -78.58 -7.74
N ARG A 72 38.36 -79.05 -7.66
CA ARG A 72 38.66 -80.48 -7.54
C ARG A 72 38.05 -81.04 -6.26
N ASP A 73 37.51 -82.25 -6.37
CA ASP A 73 36.93 -83.03 -5.27
C ASP A 73 35.66 -82.40 -4.64
N GLU A 74 35.02 -81.46 -5.33
CA GLU A 74 33.75 -80.84 -4.94
C GLU A 74 32.61 -81.24 -5.90
N ASP A 75 31.36 -80.90 -5.54
CA ASP A 75 30.22 -81.09 -6.45
C ASP A 75 30.23 -80.04 -7.57
N ASP A 76 30.49 -80.50 -8.80
CA ASP A 76 30.59 -79.65 -9.98
C ASP A 76 29.38 -78.72 -10.17
N THR A 77 28.16 -79.19 -9.85
CA THR A 77 26.94 -78.41 -10.06
C THR A 77 26.81 -77.31 -9.01
N VAL A 78 27.00 -77.65 -7.74
CA VAL A 78 26.93 -76.69 -6.63
C VAL A 78 28.01 -75.63 -6.78
N VAL A 79 29.26 -76.03 -7.03
CA VAL A 79 30.39 -75.12 -7.18
C VAL A 79 30.19 -74.20 -8.37
N PHE A 80 29.81 -74.74 -9.53
CA PHE A 80 29.57 -73.92 -10.71
C PHE A 80 28.47 -72.88 -10.46
N HIS A 81 27.35 -73.26 -9.84
CA HIS A 81 26.27 -72.32 -9.54
C HIS A 81 26.64 -71.30 -8.46
N GLN A 82 27.42 -71.69 -7.45
CA GLN A 82 27.94 -70.79 -6.42
C GLN A 82 28.89 -69.75 -7.03
N HIS A 83 29.85 -70.19 -7.86
CA HIS A 83 30.81 -69.31 -8.51
C HIS A 83 30.17 -68.44 -9.61
N LEU A 84 29.15 -68.96 -10.30
CA LEU A 84 28.33 -68.16 -11.21
C LEU A 84 27.62 -67.03 -10.47
N ASN A 85 27.11 -67.30 -9.26
CA ASN A 85 26.45 -66.28 -8.44
C ASN A 85 27.43 -65.23 -7.91
N SER A 86 28.72 -65.58 -7.70
CA SER A 86 29.76 -64.60 -7.30
C SER A 86 30.27 -63.73 -8.46
N ALA A 87 29.88 -64.00 -9.71
CA ALA A 87 30.27 -63.21 -10.87
C ALA A 87 29.51 -61.88 -11.01
N ASP A 88 28.68 -61.53 -10.01
CA ASP A 88 27.97 -60.26 -9.83
C ASP A 88 27.35 -59.72 -11.13
N SER A 89 26.56 -60.57 -11.81
CA SER A 89 25.93 -60.21 -13.07
C SER A 89 24.91 -59.09 -12.86
N VAL A 90 25.29 -57.86 -13.21
CA VAL A 90 24.47 -56.62 -13.11
C VAL A 90 23.18 -56.68 -13.93
N SER A 91 22.97 -57.73 -14.72
CA SER A 91 21.71 -57.98 -15.43
C SER A 91 21.33 -59.46 -15.35
N PRO A 92 20.11 -59.79 -14.93
CA PRO A 92 19.63 -61.15 -14.99
C PRO A 92 19.62 -61.60 -16.46
N ARG A 93 20.28 -62.72 -16.76
CA ARG A 93 20.21 -63.33 -18.09
C ARG A 93 18.79 -63.83 -18.31
N GLU A 94 18.14 -63.41 -19.40
CA GLU A 94 16.87 -63.96 -19.84
C GLU A 94 17.06 -65.42 -20.24
N PHE A 95 16.84 -66.34 -19.29
CA PHE A 95 16.68 -67.75 -19.60
C PHE A 95 15.20 -68.03 -19.85
N PRO A 96 14.85 -68.91 -20.81
CA PRO A 96 13.48 -69.37 -20.96
C PRO A 96 13.04 -70.07 -19.66
N HIS A 97 12.25 -69.37 -18.85
CA HIS A 97 11.73 -69.91 -17.60
C HIS A 97 10.55 -70.87 -17.90
N PRO A 98 10.58 -72.12 -17.42
CA PRO A 98 9.43 -73.01 -17.55
C PRO A 98 8.25 -72.43 -16.74
N SER A 99 7.06 -72.37 -17.36
CA SER A 99 5.83 -71.91 -16.72
C SER A 99 5.36 -72.94 -15.68
N GLY A 100 5.70 -72.70 -14.41
CA GLY A 100 5.28 -73.53 -13.29
C GLY A 100 5.04 -72.67 -12.04
N PRO A 101 4.38 -73.21 -11.01
CA PRO A 101 4.13 -72.46 -9.79
C PRO A 101 5.47 -72.10 -9.14
N TYR A 102 5.78 -70.81 -9.11
CA TYR A 102 6.98 -70.31 -8.44
C TYR A 102 6.87 -70.60 -6.93
N PRO A 103 7.94 -71.09 -6.28
CA PRO A 103 7.96 -71.20 -4.83
C PRO A 103 7.72 -69.81 -4.22
N VAL A 104 6.81 -69.72 -3.26
CA VAL A 104 6.57 -68.47 -2.52
C VAL A 104 7.82 -68.19 -1.69
N LEU A 105 8.61 -67.22 -2.14
CA LEU A 105 9.76 -66.73 -1.38
C LEU A 105 9.26 -65.88 -0.21
N PRO A 106 9.91 -65.95 0.97
CA PRO A 106 9.63 -65.01 2.03
C PRO A 106 9.83 -63.58 1.54
N THR A 107 8.91 -62.68 1.91
CA THR A 107 9.03 -61.25 1.59
C THR A 107 10.31 -60.68 2.20
N THR A 108 10.87 -59.63 1.60
CA THR A 108 12.03 -58.90 2.12
C THR A 108 11.86 -58.65 3.63
N PRO A 109 12.77 -59.16 4.48
CA PRO A 109 12.68 -58.93 5.92
C PRO A 109 13.08 -57.48 6.20
N TRP A 110 12.08 -56.60 6.23
CA TRP A 110 12.30 -55.20 6.57
C TRP A 110 12.80 -55.10 8.01
N ARG A 111 13.94 -54.42 8.20
CA ARG A 111 14.35 -54.01 9.54
C ARG A 111 13.46 -52.84 9.95
N HIS A 112 12.36 -53.15 10.63
CA HIS A 112 11.41 -52.16 11.10
C HIS A 112 12.02 -51.32 12.22
N THR A 113 12.46 -50.12 11.87
CA THR A 113 12.72 -49.01 12.79
C THR A 113 11.52 -48.06 12.75
N LEU A 114 11.06 -47.59 13.91
CA LEU A 114 9.98 -46.61 13.98
C LEU A 114 10.46 -45.29 13.36
N HIS A 115 9.99 -44.99 12.15
CA HIS A 115 10.16 -43.71 11.48
C HIS A 115 8.81 -43.02 11.41
N TRP A 116 8.29 -42.66 12.59
CA TRP A 116 7.08 -41.86 12.71
C TRP A 116 7.49 -40.41 12.96
N LEU A 117 6.83 -39.48 12.29
CA LEU A 117 6.71 -38.13 12.80
C LEU A 117 5.61 -38.21 13.86
N ASP A 118 5.99 -38.10 15.15
CA ASP A 118 5.05 -37.66 16.18
C ASP A 118 4.71 -36.20 15.87
N VAL A 119 3.85 -36.01 14.87
CA VAL A 119 3.04 -34.81 14.83
C VAL A 119 2.06 -35.04 15.95
N GLU A 120 2.30 -34.44 17.12
CA GLU A 120 1.20 -34.13 18.01
C GLU A 120 0.19 -33.38 17.12
N ASN A 121 -0.85 -34.08 16.67
CA ASN A 121 -1.99 -33.44 16.05
C ASN A 121 -2.58 -32.54 17.14
N SER A 122 -2.10 -31.31 17.22
CA SER A 122 -2.57 -30.24 18.11
C SER A 122 -3.92 -29.71 17.63
N ILE A 123 -4.83 -30.62 17.25
CA ILE A 123 -6.19 -30.32 16.80
C ILE A 123 -7.09 -29.90 18.00
N THR A 124 -6.54 -29.72 19.20
CA THR A 124 -7.30 -29.23 20.37
C THR A 124 -6.70 -27.98 21.05
N ALA A 125 -5.63 -27.37 20.54
CA ALA A 125 -5.09 -26.13 21.12
C ALA A 125 -6.12 -24.96 21.07
N ALA A 126 -7.00 -24.96 20.06
CA ALA A 126 -8.06 -23.98 19.87
C ALA A 126 -9.30 -24.17 20.78
N GLU A 127 -9.32 -25.16 21.69
CA GLU A 127 -10.43 -25.40 22.62
C GLU A 127 -10.13 -25.03 24.08
N SER A 128 -8.89 -24.68 24.42
CA SER A 128 -8.54 -24.35 25.80
C SER A 128 -9.14 -23.01 26.22
N ALA A 129 -9.76 -22.93 27.39
CA ALA A 129 -10.21 -21.65 27.94
C ALA A 129 -8.99 -20.79 28.33
N PRO A 130 -9.07 -19.45 28.23
CA PRO A 130 -8.03 -18.56 28.74
C PRO A 130 -7.74 -18.80 30.22
N ARG A 131 -6.48 -18.70 30.63
CA ARG A 131 -6.08 -18.76 32.05
C ARG A 131 -6.76 -17.60 32.82
N PRO A 132 -7.16 -17.79 34.10
CA PRO A 132 -7.74 -16.70 34.89
C PRO A 132 -6.85 -15.44 34.90
N GLY A 133 -7.43 -14.28 34.60
CA GLY A 133 -6.73 -13.00 34.51
C GLY A 133 -5.91 -12.77 33.24
N LEU A 134 -5.84 -13.73 32.31
CA LEU A 134 -4.97 -13.70 31.13
C LEU A 134 -5.70 -14.17 29.87
N LEU A 135 -5.19 -13.81 28.69
CA LEU A 135 -5.63 -14.39 27.41
C LEU A 135 -4.77 -15.57 26.94
N LEU A 136 -3.81 -16.01 27.75
CA LEU A 136 -2.96 -17.17 27.45
C LEU A 136 -3.73 -18.47 27.65
N GLY A 137 -3.58 -19.41 26.72
CA GLY A 137 -4.14 -20.76 26.80
C GLY A 137 -3.06 -21.82 26.65
N THR A 138 -3.29 -22.78 25.74
CA THR A 138 -2.31 -23.82 25.39
C THR A 138 -1.07 -23.18 24.77
N HIS A 139 0.10 -23.49 25.32
CA HIS A 139 1.39 -22.99 24.86
C HIS A 139 2.05 -23.98 23.89
N ILE A 140 2.55 -23.47 22.77
CA ILE A 140 3.24 -24.20 21.71
C ILE A 140 4.54 -23.44 21.42
N THR A 141 5.67 -24.14 21.44
CA THR A 141 6.94 -23.60 20.94
C THR A 141 7.14 -24.03 19.50
N VAL A 142 7.21 -23.07 18.59
CA VAL A 142 7.49 -23.29 17.17
C VAL A 142 9.01 -23.31 16.97
N GLY A 143 9.51 -24.39 16.37
CA GLY A 143 10.94 -24.63 16.13
C GLY A 143 11.54 -23.75 15.02
N SER A 144 11.47 -22.43 15.16
CA SER A 144 12.17 -21.44 14.33
C SER A 144 13.48 -20.98 15.01
N THR A 145 14.31 -20.21 14.31
CA THR A 145 15.50 -19.56 14.89
C THR A 145 15.42 -18.05 14.64
N PRO A 146 15.16 -17.21 15.68
CA PRO A 146 14.89 -17.58 17.07
C PRO A 146 13.55 -18.33 17.24
N ALA A 147 13.40 -19.05 18.37
CA ALA A 147 12.19 -19.79 18.68
C ALA A 147 11.00 -18.83 18.85
N VAL A 148 9.85 -19.20 18.30
CA VAL A 148 8.60 -18.43 18.44
C VAL A 148 7.68 -19.17 19.39
N HIS A 149 7.12 -18.46 20.35
CA HIS A 149 6.19 -18.96 21.34
C HIS A 149 4.77 -18.53 20.96
N LEU A 150 3.86 -19.50 20.98
CA LEU A 150 2.48 -19.34 20.56
C LEU A 150 1.56 -19.82 21.67
N TRP A 151 0.67 -18.96 22.16
CA TRP A 151 -0.44 -19.37 23.02
C TRP A 151 -1.75 -19.24 22.25
N GLN A 152 -2.61 -20.25 22.37
CA GLN A 152 -3.95 -20.22 21.80
C GLN A 152 -4.99 -20.52 22.86
N ALA A 153 -6.07 -19.73 22.87
CA ALA A 153 -7.19 -19.90 23.79
C ALA A 153 -8.52 -19.58 23.08
N ARG A 154 -9.63 -20.15 23.56
CA ARG A 154 -10.98 -19.85 23.11
C ARG A 154 -11.67 -18.90 24.08
N LEU A 155 -11.71 -17.62 23.72
CA LEU A 155 -12.46 -16.62 24.45
C LEU A 155 -13.94 -16.71 24.10
N SER A 156 -14.80 -16.81 25.10
CA SER A 156 -16.25 -16.74 24.92
C SER A 156 -16.88 -16.01 26.11
N PRO A 157 -18.12 -15.51 26.00
CA PRO A 157 -18.81 -14.89 27.13
C PRO A 157 -18.87 -15.77 28.38
N ALA A 158 -18.94 -17.10 28.22
CA ALA A 158 -19.01 -18.07 29.31
C ALA A 158 -17.64 -18.44 29.92
N THR A 159 -16.55 -18.15 29.23
CA THR A 159 -15.17 -18.56 29.61
C THR A 159 -14.20 -17.38 29.65
N LYS A 160 -14.71 -16.16 29.77
CA LYS A 160 -13.87 -14.95 29.84
C LYS A 160 -13.00 -14.97 31.11
N PRO A 161 -11.76 -14.45 31.06
CA PRO A 161 -10.78 -14.63 32.14
C PRO A 161 -10.98 -13.73 33.37
N TYR A 162 -12.06 -12.97 33.44
CA TYR A 162 -12.37 -12.04 34.51
C TYR A 162 -13.80 -12.28 35.04
N PRO A 163 -14.01 -12.23 36.37
CA PRO A 163 -15.27 -12.68 36.99
C PRO A 163 -16.45 -11.74 36.75
N GLY A 164 -16.22 -10.43 36.67
CA GLY A 164 -17.28 -9.43 36.49
C GLY A 164 -17.52 -9.06 35.03
N SER A 165 -18.03 -7.85 34.77
CA SER A 165 -18.24 -7.33 33.41
C SER A 165 -17.45 -6.06 33.18
N HIS A 166 -17.07 -5.82 31.93
CA HIS A 166 -16.46 -4.57 31.51
C HIS A 166 -17.05 -4.18 30.16
N ARG A 167 -17.94 -3.18 30.17
CA ARG A 167 -18.68 -2.75 28.99
C ARG A 167 -18.47 -1.28 28.74
N ASN A 168 -18.19 -0.94 27.49
CA ASN A 168 -18.12 0.45 27.04
C ASN A 168 -19.28 0.66 26.07
N ASN A 169 -20.14 1.64 26.33
CA ASN A 169 -21.37 1.86 25.55
C ASN A 169 -22.20 0.58 25.33
N GLY A 170 -22.29 -0.28 26.36
CA GLY A 170 -23.05 -1.54 26.32
C GLY A 170 -22.36 -2.73 25.64
N VAL A 171 -21.17 -2.55 25.05
CA VAL A 171 -20.40 -3.63 24.41
C VAL A 171 -19.37 -4.22 25.38
N GLU A 172 -19.42 -5.52 25.61
CA GLU A 172 -18.48 -6.23 26.49
C GLU A 172 -17.09 -6.36 25.85
N LEU A 173 -16.07 -5.81 26.52
CA LEU A 173 -14.69 -5.78 26.05
C LEU A 173 -13.75 -6.44 27.06
N VAL A 174 -12.69 -7.09 26.58
CA VAL A 174 -11.60 -7.53 27.46
C VAL A 174 -10.94 -6.30 28.10
N PRO A 175 -10.82 -6.23 29.44
CA PRO A 175 -10.19 -5.10 30.13
C PRO A 175 -8.72 -4.92 29.75
N ALA A 176 -8.25 -3.68 29.73
CA ALA A 176 -6.82 -3.38 29.52
C ALA A 176 -5.92 -4.02 30.58
N SER A 177 -6.41 -4.23 31.81
CA SER A 177 -5.71 -4.95 32.88
C SER A 177 -5.35 -6.38 32.48
N VAL A 178 -6.28 -7.10 31.86
CA VAL A 178 -6.06 -8.46 31.34
C VAL A 178 -5.07 -8.45 30.17
N LEU A 179 -5.18 -7.46 29.28
CA LEU A 179 -4.31 -7.33 28.11
C LEU A 179 -2.85 -7.04 28.50
N LEU A 180 -2.62 -6.06 29.37
CA LEU A 180 -1.28 -5.70 29.85
C LEU A 180 -0.63 -6.82 30.65
N HIS A 181 -1.41 -7.51 31.50
CA HIS A 181 -0.92 -8.68 32.22
C HIS A 181 -0.58 -9.84 31.27
N THR A 182 -1.38 -10.05 30.22
CA THR A 182 -1.11 -11.05 29.18
C THR A 182 0.23 -10.81 28.49
N LEU A 183 0.56 -9.56 28.13
CA LEU A 183 1.84 -9.23 27.51
C LEU A 183 3.02 -9.51 28.43
N SER A 184 2.91 -9.06 29.69
CA SER A 184 3.96 -9.21 30.70
C SER A 184 4.24 -10.68 30.98
N GLU A 185 3.19 -11.50 31.12
CA GLU A 185 3.34 -12.94 31.37
C GLU A 185 3.93 -13.66 30.16
N ALA A 186 3.46 -13.35 28.95
CA ALA A 186 4.04 -13.92 27.73
C ALA A 186 5.52 -13.54 27.56
N ALA A 187 5.87 -12.27 27.80
CA ALA A 187 7.26 -11.81 27.77
C ALA A 187 8.13 -12.52 28.82
N ALA A 188 7.60 -12.74 30.02
CA ALA A 188 8.29 -13.46 31.10
C ALA A 188 8.54 -14.94 30.73
N GLU A 189 7.56 -15.62 30.13
CA GLU A 189 7.70 -17.02 29.68
C GLU A 189 8.74 -17.17 28.54
N VAL A 190 8.93 -16.16 27.68
CA VAL A 190 9.93 -16.20 26.59
C VAL A 190 11.32 -15.75 27.03
N SER A 191 11.41 -14.60 27.69
CA SER A 191 12.69 -13.90 27.94
C SER A 191 13.19 -14.02 29.38
N GLY A 192 12.37 -14.55 30.29
CA GLY A 192 12.61 -14.51 31.73
C GLY A 192 12.39 -13.14 32.38
N CYS A 193 11.93 -12.14 31.62
CA CYS A 193 11.60 -10.81 32.11
C CYS A 193 10.19 -10.39 31.63
N GLY A 194 9.33 -9.94 32.54
CA GLY A 194 7.99 -9.48 32.21
C GLY A 194 7.88 -8.01 31.81
N ALA A 195 9.00 -7.32 31.55
CA ALA A 195 9.00 -5.91 31.18
C ALA A 195 8.72 -5.75 29.68
N VAL A 196 7.73 -4.92 29.35
CA VAL A 196 7.34 -4.64 27.97
C VAL A 196 7.27 -3.14 27.72
N SER A 197 7.58 -2.71 26.49
CA SER A 197 7.61 -1.31 26.07
C SER A 197 6.96 -1.11 24.68
N ASP A 198 6.69 0.15 24.32
CA ASP A 198 6.02 0.53 23.06
C ASP A 198 4.72 -0.28 22.83
N ILE A 199 3.87 -0.30 23.86
CA ILE A 199 2.59 -0.99 23.83
C ILE A 199 1.61 -0.16 23.02
N ARG A 200 1.03 -0.77 21.99
CA ARG A 200 0.05 -0.12 21.10
C ARG A 200 -1.25 -0.91 21.09
N PHE A 201 -2.35 -0.23 21.41
CA PHE A 201 -3.68 -0.78 21.25
C PHE A 201 -4.17 -0.43 19.84
N GLU A 202 -4.54 -1.45 19.06
CA GLU A 202 -5.01 -1.27 17.68
C GLU A 202 -6.51 -1.49 17.56
N HIS A 203 -7.02 -2.58 18.15
CA HIS A 203 -8.45 -2.90 18.11
C HIS A 203 -8.89 -3.49 19.46
N PRO A 204 -10.09 -3.15 19.96
CA PRO A 204 -10.61 -3.77 21.19
C PRO A 204 -10.92 -5.26 20.97
N VAL A 205 -10.79 -6.06 22.03
CA VAL A 205 -11.20 -7.48 22.00
C VAL A 205 -12.64 -7.57 22.49
N ILE A 206 -13.58 -7.71 21.56
CA ILE A 206 -15.01 -7.82 21.86
C ILE A 206 -15.37 -9.24 22.30
N VAL A 207 -16.14 -9.36 23.39
CA VAL A 207 -16.57 -10.63 23.99
C VAL A 207 -18.06 -10.86 23.76
N ASP A 208 -18.48 -10.77 22.51
CA ASP A 208 -19.86 -10.98 22.06
C ASP A 208 -20.08 -12.41 21.54
N GLN A 209 -19.08 -12.94 20.83
CA GLN A 209 -19.08 -14.24 20.19
C GLN A 209 -17.80 -15.02 20.53
N PRO A 210 -17.82 -16.36 20.43
CA PRO A 210 -16.61 -17.15 20.61
C PRO A 210 -15.51 -16.77 19.60
N ARG A 211 -14.31 -16.49 20.11
CA ARG A 211 -13.12 -16.13 19.33
C ARG A 211 -11.94 -17.01 19.73
N THR A 212 -11.13 -17.39 18.76
CA THR A 212 -9.79 -17.92 19.03
C THR A 212 -8.88 -16.74 19.26
N ILE A 213 -8.30 -16.64 20.45
CA ILE A 213 -7.23 -15.71 20.77
C ILE A 213 -5.90 -16.40 20.47
N GLN A 214 -4.98 -15.64 19.90
CA GLN A 214 -3.62 -16.04 19.62
C GLN A 214 -2.67 -14.99 20.21
N VAL A 215 -1.79 -15.43 21.10
CA VAL A 215 -0.67 -14.61 21.57
C VAL A 215 0.60 -15.19 20.96
N VAL A 216 1.36 -14.36 20.24
CA VAL A 216 2.62 -14.76 19.61
C VAL A 216 3.73 -13.91 20.18
N ALA A 217 4.77 -14.55 20.70
CA ALA A 217 5.94 -13.89 21.21
C ALA A 217 7.22 -14.49 20.61
N ASP A 218 8.19 -13.65 20.31
CA ASP A 218 9.58 -14.04 20.04
C ASP A 218 10.51 -13.35 21.04
N ALA A 219 11.82 -13.30 20.77
CA ALA A 219 12.78 -12.68 21.68
C ALA A 219 12.61 -11.15 21.83
N GLU A 220 11.91 -10.49 20.90
CA GLU A 220 11.84 -9.03 20.82
C GLU A 220 10.42 -8.48 20.95
N THR A 221 9.40 -9.25 20.61
CA THR A 221 8.02 -8.76 20.47
C THR A 221 7.00 -9.72 21.03
N VAL A 222 5.86 -9.17 21.47
CA VAL A 222 4.64 -9.91 21.83
C VAL A 222 3.47 -9.28 21.10
N THR A 223 2.62 -10.11 20.50
CA THR A 223 1.41 -9.68 19.78
C THR A 223 0.20 -10.49 20.25
N VAL A 224 -0.96 -9.83 20.36
CA VAL A 224 -2.24 -10.45 20.70
C VAL A 224 -3.19 -10.24 19.53
N SER A 225 -3.69 -11.34 18.97
CA SER A 225 -4.63 -11.35 17.84
C SER A 225 -5.84 -12.22 18.14
N SER A 226 -6.97 -11.98 17.48
CA SER A 226 -8.12 -12.87 17.55
C SER A 226 -8.75 -13.15 16.19
N LYS A 227 -9.45 -14.27 16.09
CA LYS A 227 -10.27 -14.65 14.94
C LYS A 227 -11.61 -15.20 15.45
N LEU A 228 -12.72 -14.86 14.80
CA LEU A 228 -14.03 -15.43 15.12
C LEU A 228 -14.02 -16.95 14.89
N VAL A 229 -14.62 -17.71 15.81
CA VAL A 229 -14.82 -19.15 15.64
C VAL A 229 -16.05 -19.35 14.76
N THR A 230 -15.84 -19.49 13.46
CA THR A 230 -16.86 -19.71 12.43
C THR A 230 -16.37 -20.77 11.43
N ASP A 231 -17.31 -21.42 10.74
CA ASP A 231 -17.02 -22.35 9.63
C ASP A 231 -16.58 -21.61 8.35
N ASP A 232 -16.61 -20.27 8.36
CA ASP A 232 -16.15 -19.43 7.25
C ASP A 232 -14.61 -19.41 7.14
N PRO A 233 -14.04 -19.95 6.06
CA PRO A 233 -12.59 -19.92 5.83
C PRO A 233 -12.04 -18.50 5.62
N ALA A 234 -12.88 -17.53 5.26
CA ALA A 234 -12.48 -16.13 5.04
C ALA A 234 -12.30 -15.33 6.34
N ALA A 235 -12.72 -15.86 7.50
CA ALA A 235 -12.58 -15.16 8.77
C ALA A 235 -11.11 -14.83 9.07
N ARG A 236 -10.81 -13.55 9.26
CA ARG A 236 -9.43 -13.04 9.38
C ARG A 236 -8.98 -12.91 10.82
N TRP A 237 -7.66 -12.92 11.00
CA TRP A 237 -7.03 -12.54 12.26
C TRP A 237 -7.03 -11.02 12.37
N ILE A 238 -7.55 -10.51 13.48
CA ILE A 238 -7.51 -9.10 13.86
C ILE A 238 -6.41 -8.97 14.91
N LYS A 239 -5.41 -8.14 14.65
CA LYS A 239 -4.39 -7.81 15.66
C LYS A 239 -4.97 -6.75 16.60
N HIS A 240 -4.97 -7.03 17.89
CA HIS A 240 -5.53 -6.14 18.90
C HIS A 240 -4.46 -5.27 19.55
N LEU A 241 -3.27 -5.83 19.71
CA LEU A 241 -2.25 -5.29 20.58
C LEU A 241 -0.87 -5.82 20.20
N SER A 242 0.15 -4.98 20.30
CA SER A 242 1.56 -5.37 20.21
C SER A 242 2.43 -4.61 21.20
N ALA A 243 3.53 -5.23 21.62
CA ALA A 243 4.56 -4.63 22.46
C ALA A 243 5.95 -5.19 22.13
N ARG A 244 7.00 -4.46 22.54
CA ARG A 244 8.38 -4.94 22.55
C ARG A 244 8.75 -5.51 23.91
N ILE A 245 9.54 -6.58 23.92
CA ILE A 245 10.12 -7.17 25.14
C ILE A 245 11.40 -6.40 25.47
N THR A 246 11.48 -5.87 26.68
CA THR A 246 12.64 -5.10 27.12
C THR A 246 13.58 -6.00 27.94
N PRO A 247 14.85 -6.18 27.54
CA PRO A 247 15.80 -6.95 28.33
C PRO A 247 16.06 -6.28 29.68
N ARG A 248 16.23 -7.11 30.72
CA ARG A 248 16.38 -6.74 32.14
C ARG A 248 17.43 -5.63 32.35
N ASP A 249 16.97 -4.39 32.50
CA ASP A 249 17.76 -3.32 33.12
C ASP A 249 17.21 -3.06 34.53
N GLU A 250 17.97 -3.53 35.53
CA GLU A 250 17.69 -3.30 36.95
C GLU A 250 17.96 -1.83 37.38
N SER A 251 18.52 -1.02 36.47
CA SER A 251 18.96 0.34 36.74
C SER A 251 17.86 1.36 36.42
N GLY A 252 16.97 1.65 37.39
CA GLY A 252 16.20 2.91 37.35
C GLY A 252 14.70 2.81 37.56
N TRP A 253 14.28 2.23 38.68
CA TRP A 253 12.95 2.55 39.22
C TRP A 253 12.99 3.96 39.81
N ALA A 254 12.23 4.89 39.22
CA ALA A 254 12.10 6.24 39.74
C ALA A 254 11.26 6.20 41.02
N THR A 255 11.89 6.06 42.18
CA THR A 255 11.26 6.32 43.48
C THR A 255 11.10 7.83 43.67
N GLY A 256 10.28 8.48 42.84
CA GLY A 256 9.79 9.81 43.16
C GLY A 256 8.88 9.66 44.39
N GLY A 257 9.26 10.22 45.54
CA GLY A 257 8.40 10.20 46.71
C GLY A 257 7.12 11.00 46.43
N SER A 258 5.94 10.42 46.70
CA SER A 258 4.68 11.16 46.61
C SER A 258 4.65 12.31 47.62
N GLU A 259 4.21 13.49 47.17
CA GLU A 259 3.98 14.64 48.04
C GLU A 259 2.69 14.45 48.86
N LEU A 260 1.66 13.86 48.25
CA LEU A 260 0.39 13.50 48.88
C LEU A 260 0.53 12.47 50.00
N GLY A 261 1.45 11.50 49.88
CA GLY A 261 1.74 10.49 50.91
C GLY A 261 2.35 11.03 52.21
N ARG A 262 2.75 12.32 52.26
CA ARG A 262 3.37 12.97 53.45
C ARG A 262 2.42 13.87 54.25
N GLY A 263 1.16 14.02 53.83
CA GLY A 263 0.08 14.61 54.63
C GLY A 263 -0.40 16.01 54.22
N HIS A 264 -1.66 16.05 53.76
CA HIS A 264 -2.67 17.13 53.85
C HIS A 264 -2.66 18.31 52.85
N ALA A 265 -2.79 18.04 51.55
CA ALA A 265 -3.51 18.91 50.62
C ALA A 265 -3.94 18.13 49.37
N GLY A 266 -5.24 17.90 49.19
CA GLY A 266 -5.82 17.22 48.03
C GLY A 266 -7.31 16.97 48.25
N ALA A 267 -8.12 16.99 47.19
CA ALA A 267 -9.54 16.69 47.28
C ALA A 267 -9.74 15.18 47.55
N GLU A 268 -10.58 14.84 48.54
CA GLU A 268 -10.85 13.45 48.91
C GLU A 268 -11.95 12.87 48.02
N PHE A 269 -11.79 11.61 47.63
CA PHE A 269 -12.81 10.84 46.92
C PHE A 269 -13.02 9.47 47.56
N THR A 270 -14.21 8.92 47.37
CA THR A 270 -14.65 7.63 47.91
C THR A 270 -14.98 6.65 46.79
N ASP A 271 -15.06 5.35 47.09
CA ASP A 271 -15.40 4.31 46.12
C ASP A 271 -16.72 4.58 45.37
N ASP A 272 -17.73 5.13 46.06
CA ASP A 272 -19.03 5.48 45.46
C ASP A 272 -18.90 6.59 44.40
N ALA A 273 -18.04 7.59 44.65
CA ALA A 273 -17.77 8.68 43.71
C ALA A 273 -17.06 8.16 42.45
N VAL A 274 -16.08 7.27 42.64
CA VAL A 274 -15.36 6.60 41.55
C VAL A 274 -16.32 5.80 40.67
N THR A 275 -17.22 5.03 41.28
CA THR A 275 -18.21 4.22 40.55
C THR A 275 -19.18 5.08 39.74
N SER A 276 -19.64 6.18 40.35
CA SER A 276 -20.62 7.08 39.74
C SER A 276 -20.01 7.84 38.55
N LEU A 277 -18.74 8.26 38.65
CA LEU A 277 -18.01 8.89 37.53
C LEU A 277 -17.82 7.93 36.35
N TRP A 278 -17.54 6.66 36.59
CA TRP A 278 -17.38 5.69 35.51
C TRP A 278 -18.66 5.40 34.75
N GLN A 279 -19.78 5.29 35.49
CA GLN A 279 -21.09 5.19 34.87
C GLN A 279 -21.40 6.43 34.05
N ALA A 280 -21.04 7.63 34.54
CA ALA A 280 -21.21 8.87 33.79
C ALA A 280 -20.34 8.93 32.52
N TRP A 281 -19.14 8.34 32.55
CA TRP A 281 -18.24 8.23 31.39
C TRP A 281 -18.62 7.10 30.41
N GLY A 282 -19.68 6.33 30.64
CA GLY A 282 -20.12 5.27 29.72
C GLY A 282 -19.38 3.94 29.85
N SER A 283 -18.62 3.74 30.94
CA SER A 283 -18.02 2.46 31.32
C SER A 283 -18.87 1.77 32.39
N GLU A 284 -19.37 0.57 32.09
CA GLU A 284 -20.24 -0.22 32.95
C GLU A 284 -19.58 -1.51 33.43
N GLY A 285 -19.84 -1.85 34.69
CA GLY A 285 -19.35 -3.07 35.33
C GLY A 285 -17.97 -2.92 35.98
N ARG A 286 -17.61 -3.91 36.79
CA ARG A 286 -16.27 -4.05 37.37
C ARG A 286 -15.76 -5.45 37.03
N PRO A 287 -14.71 -5.61 36.20
CA PRO A 287 -14.24 -6.93 35.80
C PRO A 287 -13.60 -7.71 36.96
N PHE A 288 -12.98 -7.03 37.94
CA PHE A 288 -12.45 -7.63 39.16
C PHE A 288 -13.02 -6.96 40.42
N GLU A 289 -13.06 -7.71 41.52
CA GLU A 289 -13.46 -7.18 42.83
C GLU A 289 -12.30 -6.44 43.50
N TRP A 290 -12.48 -5.14 43.71
CA TRP A 290 -11.63 -4.28 44.51
C TRP A 290 -12.44 -3.06 44.99
N THR A 291 -11.98 -2.41 46.07
CA THR A 291 -12.61 -1.21 46.65
C THR A 291 -11.57 -0.15 47.01
N VAL A 292 -11.95 1.13 46.92
CA VAL A 292 -11.15 2.26 47.41
C VAL A 292 -11.46 2.52 48.88
N ALA A 293 -10.48 2.34 49.76
CA ALA A 293 -10.60 2.65 51.20
C ALA A 293 -10.47 4.16 51.46
N SER A 294 -9.53 4.81 50.78
CA SER A 294 -9.33 6.26 50.81
C SER A 294 -8.64 6.72 49.54
N GLY A 295 -9.04 7.88 49.00
CA GLY A 295 -8.44 8.46 47.81
C GLY A 295 -8.26 9.97 47.94
N ARG A 296 -7.16 10.49 47.41
CA ARG A 296 -6.83 11.93 47.37
C ARG A 296 -6.23 12.30 46.02
N HIS A 297 -6.59 13.45 45.47
CA HIS A 297 -5.98 13.95 44.23
C HIS A 297 -5.70 15.45 44.25
N THR A 298 -4.76 15.86 43.42
CA THR A 298 -4.44 17.23 43.00
C THR A 298 -4.49 17.32 41.47
N GLU A 299 -4.13 18.47 40.89
CA GLU A 299 -4.04 18.62 39.42
C GLU A 299 -2.98 17.71 38.78
N THR A 300 -1.96 17.28 39.54
CA THR A 300 -0.78 16.59 39.00
C THR A 300 -0.52 15.21 39.59
N GLU A 301 -1.03 14.91 40.78
CA GLU A 301 -0.82 13.63 41.47
C GLU A 301 -2.13 13.11 42.12
N LEU A 302 -2.32 11.80 42.12
CA LEU A 302 -3.41 11.11 42.78
C LEU A 302 -2.85 9.93 43.58
N VAL A 303 -3.38 9.71 44.78
CA VAL A 303 -3.06 8.57 45.64
C VAL A 303 -4.35 7.90 46.12
N ALA A 304 -4.44 6.58 45.97
CA ALA A 304 -5.58 5.80 46.43
C ALA A 304 -5.14 4.52 47.14
N ASP A 305 -5.65 4.31 48.35
CA ASP A 305 -5.51 3.05 49.07
C ASP A 305 -6.66 2.13 48.66
N VAL A 306 -6.30 0.98 48.07
CA VAL A 306 -7.26 0.02 47.56
C VAL A 306 -7.10 -1.33 48.24
N THR A 307 -8.21 -2.06 48.30
CA THR A 307 -8.24 -3.47 48.67
C THR A 307 -8.73 -4.24 47.46
N ALA A 308 -7.90 -5.11 46.88
CA ALA A 308 -8.23 -5.93 45.73
C ALA A 308 -8.12 -7.42 46.07
N ALA A 309 -8.74 -8.28 45.26
CA ALA A 309 -8.42 -9.71 45.29
C ALA A 309 -6.90 -9.92 45.14
N PRO A 310 -6.29 -10.95 45.76
CA PRO A 310 -4.84 -11.18 45.75
C PRO A 310 -4.35 -11.68 44.37
N SER A 311 -4.42 -10.81 43.38
CA SER A 311 -4.08 -11.02 41.97
C SER A 311 -3.55 -9.71 41.41
N VAL A 312 -2.40 -9.78 40.73
CA VAL A 312 -1.81 -8.62 40.06
C VAL A 312 -2.77 -8.03 39.02
N THR A 313 -3.57 -8.87 38.34
CA THR A 313 -4.59 -8.41 37.37
C THR A 313 -5.67 -7.56 38.05
N ALA A 314 -6.15 -7.97 39.23
CA ALA A 314 -7.19 -7.25 39.94
C ALA A 314 -6.68 -5.91 40.49
N LEU A 315 -5.43 -5.88 40.96
CA LEU A 315 -4.77 -4.66 41.41
C LEU A 315 -4.46 -3.72 40.24
N LEU A 316 -4.02 -4.27 39.10
CA LEU A 316 -3.82 -3.53 37.86
C LEU A 316 -5.12 -2.94 37.33
N ASP A 317 -6.21 -3.70 37.43
CA ASP A 317 -7.55 -3.21 37.11
C ASP A 317 -7.93 -2.01 37.97
N ALA A 318 -7.77 -2.11 39.29
CA ALA A 318 -7.99 -0.98 40.21
C ALA A 318 -7.13 0.23 39.81
N ALA A 319 -5.85 0.01 39.51
CA ALA A 319 -4.91 1.07 39.19
C ALA A 319 -5.26 1.82 37.88
N LEU A 320 -5.59 1.10 36.81
CA LEU A 320 -6.01 1.69 35.54
C LEU A 320 -7.30 2.48 35.67
N HIS A 321 -8.24 2.00 36.47
CA HIS A 321 -9.49 2.71 36.60
C HIS A 321 -9.38 3.93 37.54
N VAL A 322 -8.60 3.82 38.63
CA VAL A 322 -8.28 4.96 39.52
C VAL A 322 -7.50 6.03 38.76
N ALA A 323 -6.62 5.66 37.82
CA ALA A 323 -5.84 6.62 37.06
C ALA A 323 -6.67 7.55 36.17
N ARG A 324 -7.85 7.10 35.70
CA ARG A 324 -8.76 7.95 34.92
C ARG A 324 -9.28 9.16 35.72
N LEU A 325 -9.30 9.10 37.05
CA LEU A 325 -9.70 10.20 37.92
C LEU A 325 -8.71 11.39 37.90
N ALA A 326 -7.51 11.22 37.35
CA ALA A 326 -6.55 12.31 37.16
C ALA A 326 -7.05 13.40 36.18
N ASP A 327 -8.14 13.13 35.45
CA ASP A 327 -8.81 14.07 34.56
C ASP A 327 -10.33 14.02 34.73
N GLU A 328 -10.81 14.09 35.98
CA GLU A 328 -12.24 13.89 36.28
C GLU A 328 -13.20 14.87 35.56
N ALA A 329 -12.71 16.03 35.15
CA ALA A 329 -13.49 17.06 34.47
C ALA A 329 -13.87 16.71 33.03
N ASN A 330 -13.13 15.81 32.37
CA ASN A 330 -13.43 15.40 31.01
C ASN A 330 -14.59 14.38 31.02
N PRO A 331 -15.76 14.70 30.43
CA PRO A 331 -16.93 13.82 30.45
C PRO A 331 -16.86 12.68 29.41
N GLU A 332 -15.86 12.66 28.53
CA GLU A 332 -15.76 11.69 27.45
C GLU A 332 -15.34 10.30 27.96
N LEU A 333 -15.82 9.28 27.25
CA LEU A 333 -15.43 7.88 27.43
C LEU A 333 -13.99 7.71 26.93
N MET A 334 -13.02 7.67 27.82
CA MET A 334 -11.60 7.56 27.45
C MET A 334 -11.12 6.10 27.55
N VAL A 335 -10.39 5.62 26.55
CA VAL A 335 -9.81 4.27 26.53
C VAL A 335 -8.28 4.31 26.38
N PRO A 336 -7.54 3.32 26.93
CA PRO A 336 -6.11 3.22 26.69
C PRO A 336 -5.75 3.07 25.21
N ALA A 337 -4.90 3.94 24.69
CA ALA A 337 -4.44 3.95 23.30
C ALA A 337 -2.97 3.52 23.15
N GLY A 338 -2.15 3.74 24.18
CA GLY A 338 -0.76 3.31 24.19
C GLY A 338 -0.12 3.38 25.57
N VAL A 339 1.01 2.69 25.73
CA VAL A 339 1.83 2.72 26.95
C VAL A 339 3.29 2.68 26.58
N ASP A 340 4.11 3.55 27.17
CA ASP A 340 5.54 3.57 26.89
C ASP A 340 6.23 2.34 27.48
N GLU A 341 5.92 2.01 28.74
CA GLU A 341 6.52 0.90 29.46
C GLU A 341 5.60 0.34 30.54
N VAL A 342 5.59 -0.98 30.71
CA VAL A 342 4.90 -1.69 31.79
C VAL A 342 5.85 -2.71 32.43
N ARG A 343 5.91 -2.69 33.76
CA ARG A 343 6.57 -3.70 34.59
C ARG A 343 5.60 -4.18 35.67
N LEU A 344 5.38 -5.48 35.72
CA LEU A 344 4.53 -6.13 36.72
C LEU A 344 5.36 -7.04 37.62
N GLY A 345 5.06 -7.03 38.90
CA GLY A 345 5.68 -7.84 39.95
C GLY A 345 4.63 -8.60 40.77
N GLN A 346 5.02 -9.04 41.97
CA GLN A 346 4.12 -9.78 42.85
C GLN A 346 3.16 -8.85 43.59
N ALA A 347 1.87 -9.19 43.54
CA ALA A 347 0.83 -8.49 44.31
C ALA A 347 0.97 -8.75 45.83
N PRO A 348 0.61 -7.79 46.69
CA PRO A 348 0.53 -7.99 48.14
C PRO A 348 -0.40 -9.14 48.52
N ALA A 349 0.04 -10.00 49.44
CA ALA A 349 -0.71 -11.21 49.83
C ALA A 349 -2.03 -10.91 50.56
N ASP A 350 -2.11 -9.75 51.23
CA ASP A 350 -3.30 -9.26 51.92
C ASP A 350 -4.22 -8.43 51.00
N GLY A 351 -3.84 -8.22 49.74
CA GLY A 351 -4.63 -7.48 48.75
C GLY A 351 -4.68 -5.97 48.96
N HIS A 352 -4.03 -5.45 49.99
CA HIS A 352 -3.99 -4.03 50.30
C HIS A 352 -2.82 -3.36 49.59
N ALA A 353 -3.07 -2.28 48.84
CA ALA A 353 -2.02 -1.53 48.16
C ALA A 353 -2.36 -0.05 48.05
N SER A 354 -1.32 0.79 47.98
CA SER A 354 -1.45 2.22 47.73
C SER A 354 -1.04 2.51 46.28
N ILE A 355 -1.97 2.99 45.47
CA ILE A 355 -1.76 3.35 44.06
C ILE A 355 -1.39 4.83 44.01
N THR A 356 -0.27 5.15 43.37
CA THR A 356 0.12 6.53 43.04
C THR A 356 0.02 6.74 41.54
N VAL A 357 -0.70 7.78 41.12
CA VAL A 357 -0.85 8.17 39.71
C VAL A 357 -0.32 9.59 39.53
N ARG A 358 0.48 9.83 38.50
CA ARG A 358 1.00 11.16 38.17
C ARG A 358 0.61 11.55 36.76
N ARG A 359 0.04 12.75 36.60
CA ARG A 359 -0.28 13.32 35.30
C ARG A 359 1.00 13.82 34.63
N ARG A 360 1.12 13.57 33.32
CA ARG A 360 2.14 14.15 32.44
C ARG A 360 1.49 15.16 31.49
N ASP A 361 2.31 16.04 30.95
CA ASP A 361 1.89 16.89 29.83
C ASP A 361 1.60 16.02 28.61
N GLY A 362 0.46 16.27 27.95
CA GLY A 362 -0.03 15.54 26.78
C GLY A 362 -0.58 16.48 25.71
N GLU A 363 -0.96 15.93 24.56
CA GLU A 363 -1.64 16.69 23.50
C GLU A 363 -3.08 17.04 23.90
N GLU A 364 -3.68 18.01 23.21
CA GLU A 364 -5.05 18.44 23.48
C GLU A 364 -6.04 17.29 23.21
N GLY A 365 -6.82 16.90 24.23
CA GLY A 365 -7.75 15.77 24.16
C GLY A 365 -7.17 14.41 24.59
N GLU A 366 -5.91 14.36 25.04
CA GLU A 366 -5.30 13.14 25.61
C GLU A 366 -5.04 13.26 27.12
N LEU A 367 -5.15 12.13 27.84
CA LEU A 367 -4.68 12.00 29.22
C LEU A 367 -3.48 11.06 29.28
N VAL A 368 -2.34 11.59 29.73
CA VAL A 368 -1.10 10.81 29.90
C VAL A 368 -0.74 10.69 31.37
N VAL A 369 -0.54 9.46 31.86
CA VAL A 369 -0.27 9.19 33.28
C VAL A 369 0.82 8.15 33.50
N ASP A 370 1.51 8.28 34.63
CA ASP A 370 2.34 7.24 35.22
C ASP A 370 1.63 6.62 36.42
N ILE A 371 1.75 5.30 36.60
CA ILE A 371 1.13 4.56 37.70
C ILE A 371 2.20 3.75 38.42
N VAL A 372 2.29 3.93 39.74
CA VAL A 372 3.21 3.18 40.59
C VAL A 372 2.45 2.57 41.76
N VAL A 373 2.64 1.27 41.97
CA VAL A 373 2.15 0.54 43.14
C VAL A 373 3.32 -0.19 43.79
N PRO A 374 3.69 0.14 45.04
CA PRO A 374 4.79 -0.53 45.74
C PRO A 374 4.37 -1.95 46.16
N GLY A 375 5.32 -2.88 46.11
CA GLY A 375 5.17 -4.23 46.64
C GLY A 375 5.67 -4.36 48.09
N PRO A 376 5.48 -5.54 48.71
CA PRO A 376 5.69 -5.77 50.14
C PRO A 376 7.14 -5.55 50.62
N ASP A 377 8.14 -5.77 49.76
CA ASP A 377 9.57 -5.61 50.09
C ASP A 377 10.14 -4.24 49.65
N GLY A 378 9.28 -3.30 49.25
CA GLY A 378 9.67 -2.00 48.68
C GLY A 378 10.01 -2.04 47.19
N ALA A 379 9.97 -3.22 46.55
CA ALA A 379 10.03 -3.37 45.10
C ALA A 379 8.64 -3.07 44.48
N PRO A 380 8.46 -2.21 43.46
CA PRO A 380 7.21 -2.01 42.74
C PRO A 380 6.55 -3.32 42.28
N CYS A 381 5.26 -3.43 42.65
CA CYS A 381 4.33 -4.42 42.14
C CYS A 381 3.81 -4.03 40.75
N ILE A 382 3.57 -2.73 40.51
CA ILE A 382 3.13 -2.19 39.21
C ILE A 382 3.92 -0.90 38.97
N ASP A 383 4.59 -0.81 37.83
CA ASP A 383 5.21 0.43 37.32
C ASP A 383 4.80 0.58 35.85
N ILE A 384 3.96 1.57 35.57
CA ILE A 384 3.47 1.90 34.24
C ILE A 384 3.89 3.32 33.93
N ARG A 385 4.52 3.52 32.77
CA ARG A 385 4.98 4.83 32.31
C ARG A 385 4.27 5.22 31.02
N GLY A 386 3.83 6.48 30.96
CA GLY A 386 3.24 7.09 29.77
C GLY A 386 2.00 6.35 29.27
N LEU A 387 1.13 5.91 30.17
CA LEU A 387 -0.17 5.37 29.81
C LEU A 387 -1.03 6.49 29.23
N ARG A 388 -1.40 6.35 27.96
CA ARG A 388 -2.20 7.31 27.18
C ARG A 388 -3.63 6.86 27.08
N TYR A 389 -4.56 7.75 27.45
CA TYR A 389 -5.99 7.60 27.25
C TYR A 389 -6.49 8.59 26.19
N THR A 390 -7.35 8.13 25.30
CA THR A 390 -7.97 8.92 24.22
C THR A 390 -9.48 8.73 24.18
N ALA A 391 -10.23 9.71 23.68
CA ALA A 391 -11.69 9.67 23.64
C ALA A 391 -12.24 8.66 22.61
N LEU A 392 -13.15 7.80 23.06
CA LEU A 392 -13.93 6.85 22.27
C LEU A 392 -15.07 7.58 21.55
N GLY A 393 -14.68 8.36 20.54
CA GLY A 393 -15.52 9.23 19.71
C GLY A 393 -14.78 9.81 18.50
N SER A 394 -13.45 9.69 18.48
CA SER A 394 -12.59 9.95 17.32
C SER A 394 -12.58 8.81 16.27
N SER A 395 -13.29 7.71 16.52
CA SER A 395 -13.53 6.62 15.56
C SER A 395 -14.98 6.65 15.07
N THR A 396 -15.33 7.63 14.22
CA THR A 396 -16.60 7.64 13.48
C THR A 396 -16.50 6.71 12.27
N SER A 397 -17.51 5.85 12.06
CA SER A 397 -17.96 5.14 10.82
C SER A 397 -16.93 4.55 9.82
N ALA A 398 -15.64 4.66 10.10
CA ALA A 398 -14.49 4.46 9.23
C ALA A 398 -14.13 2.98 8.99
N ASP A 399 -14.70 2.09 9.79
CA ASP A 399 -14.42 0.65 9.71
C ASP A 399 -15.35 -0.09 8.74
N ASP A 400 -16.37 0.56 8.16
CA ASP A 400 -17.17 -0.06 7.09
C ASP A 400 -16.44 0.10 5.74
N PRO A 401 -15.89 -0.98 5.16
CA PRO A 401 -15.15 -0.91 3.90
C PRO A 401 -16.00 -0.41 2.72
N SER A 402 -17.33 -0.56 2.80
CA SER A 402 -18.26 -0.09 1.78
C SER A 402 -18.37 1.44 1.71
N SER A 403 -17.95 2.14 2.78
CA SER A 403 -17.87 3.61 2.81
C SER A 403 -16.63 4.19 2.13
N ILE A 404 -15.71 3.34 1.66
CA ILE A 404 -14.46 3.73 1.01
C ILE A 404 -14.44 3.30 -0.46
N ALA A 405 -14.93 2.10 -0.77
CA ALA A 405 -14.97 1.60 -2.13
C ALA A 405 -16.25 2.07 -2.86
N HIS A 406 -16.09 2.89 -3.89
CA HIS A 406 -17.19 3.43 -4.67
C HIS A 406 -17.07 3.06 -6.15
N VAL A 407 -18.21 2.90 -6.81
CA VAL A 407 -18.30 2.82 -8.27
C VAL A 407 -18.75 4.18 -8.83
N ILE A 408 -18.31 4.49 -10.05
CA ILE A 408 -18.83 5.63 -10.80
C ILE A 408 -20.13 5.19 -11.48
N ASP A 409 -21.24 5.69 -10.97
CA ASP A 409 -22.55 5.53 -11.56
C ASP A 409 -22.86 6.73 -12.48
N TRP A 410 -23.36 6.47 -13.68
CA TRP A 410 -23.57 7.51 -14.69
C TRP A 410 -25.04 7.88 -14.74
N GLN A 411 -25.38 9.00 -14.09
CA GLN A 411 -26.74 9.46 -13.90
C GLN A 411 -27.11 10.56 -14.91
N PRO A 412 -28.40 10.69 -15.30
CA PRO A 412 -28.84 11.79 -16.15
C PRO A 412 -28.38 13.14 -15.62
N TRP A 413 -27.74 13.95 -16.47
CA TRP A 413 -27.29 15.28 -16.08
C TRP A 413 -28.50 16.23 -15.98
N ASP A 414 -28.66 16.87 -14.82
CA ASP A 414 -29.79 17.76 -14.52
C ASP A 414 -29.77 19.10 -15.29
N GLY A 415 -28.71 19.36 -16.07
CA GLY A 415 -28.64 20.52 -16.94
C GLY A 415 -29.57 20.38 -18.15
N THR A 416 -30.42 21.37 -18.39
CA THR A 416 -31.29 21.37 -19.57
C THR A 416 -30.50 21.88 -20.79
N PRO A 417 -30.23 21.06 -21.83
CA PRO A 417 -29.59 21.55 -23.05
C PRO A 417 -30.51 22.58 -23.69
N GLN A 418 -30.04 23.82 -23.81
CA GLN A 418 -30.77 24.89 -24.50
C GLN A 418 -29.88 25.45 -25.61
N PRO A 419 -30.22 25.20 -26.88
CA PRO A 419 -29.50 25.83 -27.98
C PRO A 419 -29.60 27.36 -27.81
N PRO A 420 -28.48 28.08 -27.83
CA PRO A 420 -28.49 29.53 -27.59
C PRO A 420 -29.36 30.23 -28.63
N SER A 421 -30.21 31.16 -28.17
CA SER A 421 -31.09 31.95 -29.04
C SER A 421 -30.30 32.81 -30.04
N GLN A 422 -29.06 33.16 -29.70
CA GLN A 422 -28.03 33.66 -30.63
C GLN A 422 -26.68 32.99 -30.31
N PRO A 423 -26.22 32.04 -31.14
CA PRO A 423 -24.92 31.41 -30.96
C PRO A 423 -23.76 32.42 -30.99
N GLY A 424 -22.85 32.31 -30.01
CA GLY A 424 -21.69 33.19 -29.83
C GLY A 424 -20.55 32.94 -30.83
N THR A 425 -19.38 33.54 -30.55
CA THR A 425 -18.14 33.21 -31.28
C THR A 425 -17.50 31.95 -30.70
N LEU A 426 -17.08 31.04 -31.57
CA LEU A 426 -16.54 29.73 -31.21
C LEU A 426 -15.26 29.46 -32.01
N THR A 427 -14.35 28.68 -31.43
CA THR A 427 -13.29 28.03 -32.20
C THR A 427 -13.21 26.53 -31.85
N VAL A 428 -12.94 25.69 -32.85
CA VAL A 428 -12.69 24.26 -32.68
C VAL A 428 -11.21 23.99 -32.94
N VAL A 429 -10.48 23.67 -31.88
CA VAL A 429 -9.04 23.34 -31.88
C VAL A 429 -8.87 21.84 -32.08
N GLY A 430 -8.01 21.47 -33.03
CA GLY A 430 -7.76 20.08 -33.41
C GLY A 430 -7.73 19.91 -34.94
N THR A 431 -6.87 18.99 -35.39
CA THR A 431 -6.64 18.66 -36.81
C THR A 431 -7.24 17.33 -37.24
N SER A 432 -7.91 16.61 -36.34
CA SER A 432 -8.53 15.32 -36.65
C SER A 432 -9.76 15.48 -37.55
N ALA A 433 -10.12 14.42 -38.29
CA ALA A 433 -11.35 14.38 -39.07
C ALA A 433 -12.62 14.57 -38.21
N ALA A 434 -12.56 14.22 -36.91
CA ALA A 434 -13.63 14.53 -35.96
C ALA A 434 -13.71 16.04 -35.68
N ALA A 435 -12.57 16.71 -35.50
CA ALA A 435 -12.53 18.17 -35.29
C ALA A 435 -13.04 18.93 -36.52
N GLU A 436 -12.67 18.51 -37.73
CA GLU A 436 -13.17 19.11 -38.98
C GLU A 436 -14.69 18.97 -39.12
N ARG A 437 -15.22 17.75 -38.93
CA ARG A 437 -16.66 17.49 -38.95
C ARG A 437 -17.41 18.31 -37.90
N LEU A 438 -16.90 18.37 -36.67
CA LEU A 438 -17.52 19.14 -35.60
C LEU A 438 -17.54 20.64 -35.92
N ARG A 439 -16.45 21.17 -36.49
CA ARG A 439 -16.35 22.57 -36.91
C ARG A 439 -17.39 22.92 -37.99
N GLU A 440 -17.56 22.05 -38.98
CA GLU A 440 -18.57 22.21 -40.03
C GLU A 440 -19.99 22.20 -39.44
N GLN A 441 -20.31 21.22 -38.60
CA GLN A 441 -21.64 21.08 -37.99
C GLN A 441 -22.00 22.24 -37.06
N LEU A 442 -21.08 22.69 -36.20
CA LEU A 442 -21.31 23.84 -35.33
C LEU A 442 -21.49 25.14 -36.13
N THR A 443 -20.84 25.27 -37.28
CA THR A 443 -21.07 26.39 -38.22
C THR A 443 -22.47 26.33 -38.84
N VAL A 444 -22.93 25.14 -39.24
CA VAL A 444 -24.30 24.91 -39.75
C VAL A 444 -25.36 25.26 -38.68
N LEU A 445 -25.06 25.01 -37.41
CA LEU A 445 -25.92 25.37 -36.26
C LEU A 445 -25.87 26.85 -35.89
N GLY A 446 -25.12 27.68 -36.63
CA GLY A 446 -25.14 29.14 -36.51
C GLY A 446 -24.04 29.75 -35.64
N HIS A 447 -23.09 28.96 -35.11
CA HIS A 447 -21.92 29.51 -34.40
C HIS A 447 -20.98 30.25 -35.37
N ARG A 448 -20.45 31.40 -34.93
CA ARG A 448 -19.49 32.19 -35.74
C ARG A 448 -18.07 31.75 -35.42
N SER A 449 -17.32 31.30 -36.43
CA SER A 449 -15.90 30.97 -36.28
C SER A 449 -15.08 32.22 -35.92
N ALA A 450 -14.28 32.12 -34.87
CA ALA A 450 -13.30 33.13 -34.47
C ALA A 450 -11.94 32.47 -34.20
N GLY A 451 -10.87 33.27 -34.19
CA GLY A 451 -9.56 32.82 -33.72
C GLY A 451 -9.60 32.51 -32.22
N VAL A 452 -8.65 31.71 -31.73
CA VAL A 452 -8.57 31.37 -30.29
C VAL A 452 -8.66 32.63 -29.45
N ALA A 453 -7.92 33.69 -29.82
CA ALA A 453 -7.87 35.03 -29.18
C ALA A 453 -9.22 35.73 -28.93
N GLU A 454 -10.24 35.47 -29.77
CA GLU A 454 -11.49 36.24 -29.80
C GLU A 454 -12.74 35.37 -29.55
N ALA A 455 -12.58 34.04 -29.56
CA ALA A 455 -13.69 33.12 -29.33
C ALA A 455 -14.20 33.20 -27.88
N GLN A 456 -15.53 33.22 -27.72
CA GLN A 456 -16.20 33.11 -26.42
C GLN A 456 -16.20 31.66 -25.89
N THR A 457 -16.20 30.70 -26.81
CA THR A 457 -16.14 29.27 -26.52
C THR A 457 -15.00 28.63 -27.31
N VAL A 458 -14.17 27.84 -26.64
CA VAL A 458 -13.09 27.09 -27.25
C VAL A 458 -13.37 25.61 -27.05
N VAL A 459 -13.47 24.85 -28.14
CA VAL A 459 -13.68 23.41 -28.11
C VAL A 459 -12.40 22.73 -28.57
N TYR A 460 -11.71 22.04 -27.67
CA TYR A 460 -10.58 21.20 -28.01
C TYR A 460 -11.04 19.78 -28.29
N VAL A 461 -10.76 19.24 -29.48
CA VAL A 461 -11.14 17.89 -29.88
C VAL A 461 -9.90 17.00 -29.89
N ALA A 462 -9.91 15.98 -29.04
CA ALA A 462 -8.78 15.09 -28.89
C ALA A 462 -8.43 14.37 -30.20
N ASN A 463 -7.14 14.32 -30.51
CA ASN A 463 -6.61 13.51 -31.61
C ASN A 463 -5.87 12.29 -31.04
N PRO A 464 -6.41 11.06 -31.18
CA PRO A 464 -5.84 9.84 -30.59
C PRO A 464 -4.52 9.38 -31.23
N GLY A 465 -3.92 10.21 -32.09
CA GLY A 465 -2.60 9.99 -32.68
C GLY A 465 -2.64 9.22 -33.99
N GLU A 466 -1.50 9.21 -34.68
CA GLU A 466 -1.31 8.42 -35.90
C GLU A 466 -0.78 7.01 -35.59
N ALA A 467 -0.86 6.11 -36.57
CA ALA A 467 -0.33 4.76 -36.45
C ALA A 467 1.20 4.79 -36.20
N GLY A 468 1.64 4.23 -35.08
CA GLY A 468 3.05 4.15 -34.68
C GLY A 468 3.48 5.13 -33.58
N GLU A 469 2.63 6.09 -33.19
CA GLU A 469 2.82 6.88 -31.96
C GLU A 469 2.58 5.99 -30.73
N SER A 470 3.46 6.07 -29.72
CA SER A 470 3.26 5.35 -28.45
C SER A 470 2.15 5.99 -27.61
N ASP A 471 1.54 5.25 -26.69
CA ASP A 471 0.42 5.79 -25.91
C ASP A 471 0.89 6.91 -24.97
N VAL A 472 2.12 6.83 -24.45
CA VAL A 472 2.70 7.89 -23.61
C VAL A 472 3.04 9.14 -24.43
N ASP A 473 3.50 8.99 -25.68
CA ASP A 473 3.70 10.13 -26.59
C ASP A 473 2.38 10.83 -26.87
N CYS A 474 1.34 10.06 -27.22
CA CYS A 474 0.01 10.60 -27.47
C CYS A 474 -0.58 11.28 -26.23
N ALA A 475 -0.50 10.65 -25.06
CA ALA A 475 -1.05 11.20 -23.82
C ALA A 475 -0.33 12.49 -23.39
N ALA A 476 1.01 12.52 -23.48
CA ALA A 476 1.81 13.70 -23.16
C ALA A 476 1.52 14.85 -24.14
N ARG A 477 1.41 14.55 -25.44
CA ARG A 477 1.03 15.53 -26.47
C ARG A 477 -0.36 16.11 -26.21
N LEU A 478 -1.37 15.28 -25.99
CA LEU A 478 -2.74 15.73 -25.70
C LEU A 478 -2.79 16.62 -24.45
N ALA A 479 -2.09 16.23 -23.38
CA ALA A 479 -2.02 17.03 -22.16
C ALA A 479 -1.27 18.36 -22.38
N GLY A 480 -0.19 18.35 -23.15
CA GLY A 480 0.58 19.55 -23.50
C GLY A 480 -0.22 20.53 -24.35
N GLU A 481 -0.89 20.06 -25.41
CA GLU A 481 -1.74 20.91 -26.27
C GLU A 481 -2.85 21.60 -25.47
N VAL A 482 -3.45 20.90 -24.50
CA VAL A 482 -4.49 21.48 -23.63
C VAL A 482 -3.87 22.43 -22.60
N ALA A 483 -2.70 22.11 -22.03
CA ALA A 483 -1.99 22.99 -21.11
C ALA A 483 -1.59 24.32 -21.78
N ASP A 484 -1.05 24.27 -23.00
CA ASP A 484 -0.72 25.44 -23.82
C ASP A 484 -1.96 26.31 -24.10
N LEU A 485 -3.08 25.65 -24.38
CA LEU A 485 -4.35 26.33 -24.58
C LEU A 485 -4.81 27.01 -23.29
N VAL A 486 -4.76 26.32 -22.15
CA VAL A 486 -5.09 26.88 -20.83
C VAL A 486 -4.20 28.08 -20.51
N ALA A 487 -2.88 27.97 -20.73
CA ALA A 487 -1.92 29.06 -20.54
C ALA A 487 -2.28 30.28 -21.40
N THR A 488 -2.59 30.04 -22.68
CA THR A 488 -3.00 31.09 -23.63
C THR A 488 -4.33 31.76 -23.24
N LEU A 489 -5.29 30.98 -22.73
CA LEU A 489 -6.61 31.50 -22.35
C LEU A 489 -6.60 32.21 -21.00
N ALA A 490 -5.74 31.80 -20.08
CA ALA A 490 -5.60 32.38 -18.75
C ALA A 490 -5.09 33.83 -18.75
N THR A 491 -4.44 34.28 -19.84
CA THR A 491 -3.98 35.68 -19.99
C THR A 491 -5.10 36.68 -20.30
N ARG A 492 -6.35 36.22 -20.47
CA ARG A 492 -7.49 37.08 -20.81
C ARG A 492 -8.25 37.54 -19.58
N GLU A 493 -8.10 38.82 -19.24
CA GLU A 493 -8.71 39.38 -18.02
C GLU A 493 -10.18 39.82 -18.16
N ASN A 494 -10.60 40.34 -19.32
CA ASN A 494 -11.89 41.06 -19.42
C ASN A 494 -13.11 40.15 -19.67
N ARG A 495 -12.94 38.95 -20.27
CA ARG A 495 -13.97 37.90 -20.48
C ARG A 495 -13.30 36.54 -20.73
N PRO A 496 -13.10 35.69 -19.71
CA PRO A 496 -12.50 34.36 -19.91
C PRO A 496 -13.42 33.48 -20.76
N PRO A 497 -12.90 32.81 -21.81
CA PRO A 497 -13.72 31.93 -22.63
C PRO A 497 -13.98 30.58 -21.95
N ALA A 498 -15.10 29.95 -22.30
CA ALA A 498 -15.40 28.59 -21.85
C ALA A 498 -14.63 27.58 -22.70
N LEU A 499 -13.71 26.84 -22.07
CA LEU A 499 -12.97 25.72 -22.66
C LEU A 499 -13.75 24.42 -22.45
N TRP A 500 -14.05 23.75 -23.55
CA TRP A 500 -14.65 22.42 -23.60
C TRP A 500 -13.68 21.42 -24.19
N LEU A 501 -13.48 20.29 -23.52
CA LEU A 501 -12.70 19.18 -24.04
C LEU A 501 -13.66 18.13 -24.63
N VAL A 502 -13.35 17.61 -25.80
CA VAL A 502 -14.15 16.58 -26.47
C VAL A 502 -13.31 15.33 -26.70
N THR A 503 -13.77 14.22 -26.11
CA THR A 503 -13.23 12.88 -26.35
C THR A 503 -14.25 12.00 -27.08
N HIS A 504 -13.80 10.90 -27.66
CA HIS A 504 -14.66 9.92 -28.33
C HIS A 504 -14.43 8.52 -27.79
N GLY A 505 -15.51 7.86 -27.35
CA GLY A 505 -15.54 6.46 -26.95
C GLY A 505 -14.76 6.11 -25.68
N VAL A 506 -14.31 7.10 -24.89
CA VAL A 506 -13.48 6.89 -23.68
C VAL A 506 -14.27 6.17 -22.58
N HIS A 507 -15.57 6.43 -22.50
CA HIS A 507 -16.45 5.79 -21.53
C HIS A 507 -16.47 4.26 -21.72
N GLU A 508 -16.64 3.78 -22.96
CA GLU A 508 -16.59 2.35 -23.28
C GLU A 508 -15.17 1.80 -23.31
N ALA A 509 -14.18 2.62 -23.66
CA ALA A 509 -12.81 2.22 -23.93
C ALA A 509 -12.71 1.03 -24.92
N ALA A 510 -13.46 1.11 -26.03
CA ALA A 510 -13.59 0.01 -27.00
C ALA A 510 -12.40 -0.18 -27.93
N THR A 511 -11.65 0.89 -28.14
CA THR A 511 -10.56 0.96 -29.11
C THR A 511 -9.32 1.49 -28.40
N GLU A 512 -8.14 1.17 -28.93
CA GLU A 512 -6.88 1.76 -28.45
C GLU A 512 -6.91 3.30 -28.55
N ALA A 513 -7.55 3.83 -29.60
CA ALA A 513 -7.76 5.25 -29.79
C ALA A 513 -8.60 5.89 -28.66
N ALA A 514 -9.61 5.20 -28.14
CA ALA A 514 -10.37 5.67 -26.98
C ALA A 514 -9.51 5.66 -25.70
N VAL A 515 -8.74 4.59 -25.46
CA VAL A 515 -7.88 4.49 -24.26
C VAL A 515 -6.88 5.65 -24.19
N ARG A 516 -6.24 5.99 -25.33
CA ARG A 516 -5.28 7.11 -25.44
C ARG A 516 -5.86 8.46 -25.06
N GLN A 517 -7.15 8.69 -25.29
CA GLN A 517 -7.81 9.95 -24.96
C GLN A 517 -8.16 10.07 -23.47
N SER A 518 -8.14 8.97 -22.71
CA SER A 518 -8.58 8.94 -21.32
C SER A 518 -7.78 9.87 -20.41
N CYS A 519 -6.54 10.21 -20.78
CA CYS A 519 -5.71 11.15 -20.04
C CYS A 519 -6.37 12.52 -19.85
N LEU A 520 -7.22 12.95 -20.80
CA LEU A 520 -7.92 14.23 -20.74
C LEU A 520 -9.01 14.27 -19.67
N TRP A 521 -9.54 13.11 -19.24
CA TRP A 521 -10.52 13.06 -18.14
C TRP A 521 -9.89 13.49 -16.82
N GLY A 522 -8.66 13.02 -16.56
CA GLY A 522 -7.88 13.46 -15.40
C GLY A 522 -7.52 14.95 -15.48
N LEU A 523 -7.10 15.40 -16.67
CA LEU A 523 -6.74 16.79 -16.90
C LEU A 523 -7.94 17.75 -16.71
N ALA A 524 -9.14 17.35 -17.13
CA ALA A 524 -10.36 18.15 -16.97
C ALA A 524 -10.66 18.47 -15.50
N GLY A 525 -10.43 17.50 -14.59
CA GLY A 525 -10.52 17.72 -13.15
C GLY A 525 -9.53 18.78 -12.67
N VAL A 526 -8.29 18.73 -13.14
CA VAL A 526 -7.25 19.71 -12.77
C VAL A 526 -7.54 21.10 -13.33
N ILE A 527 -8.03 21.21 -14.58
CA ILE A 527 -8.48 22.50 -15.15
C ILE A 527 -9.58 23.11 -14.31
N ARG A 528 -10.55 22.31 -13.86
CA ARG A 528 -11.62 22.77 -12.97
C ARG A 528 -11.08 23.32 -11.64
N ALA A 529 -10.04 22.71 -11.09
CA ALA A 529 -9.45 23.14 -9.83
C ALA A 529 -8.53 24.37 -9.99
N GLU A 530 -7.72 24.43 -11.05
CA GLU A 530 -6.76 25.52 -11.28
C GLU A 530 -7.38 26.75 -11.95
N GLN A 531 -8.24 26.53 -12.96
CA GLN A 531 -8.81 27.58 -13.82
C GLN A 531 -10.35 27.44 -13.91
N PRO A 532 -11.09 27.54 -12.79
CA PRO A 532 -12.54 27.35 -12.76
C PRO A 532 -13.31 28.29 -13.70
N GLN A 533 -12.76 29.48 -13.95
CA GLN A 533 -13.31 30.47 -14.87
C GLN A 533 -13.19 30.10 -16.35
N LEU A 534 -12.25 29.20 -16.70
CA LEU A 534 -12.11 28.66 -18.05
C LEU A 534 -12.89 27.36 -18.24
N CYS A 535 -13.25 26.66 -17.17
CA CYS A 535 -13.81 25.32 -17.23
C CYS A 535 -15.26 25.31 -17.76
N GLY A 536 -15.44 25.00 -19.04
CA GLY A 536 -16.73 24.64 -19.63
C GLY A 536 -17.15 23.22 -19.24
N GLY A 537 -16.26 22.26 -19.43
CA GLY A 537 -16.47 20.84 -19.10
C GLY A 537 -15.74 19.91 -20.06
N LEU A 538 -15.83 18.60 -19.83
CA LEU A 538 -15.42 17.58 -20.80
C LEU A 538 -16.64 16.80 -21.26
N VAL A 539 -16.70 16.48 -22.55
CA VAL A 539 -17.77 15.68 -23.15
C VAL A 539 -17.18 14.51 -23.91
N ASP A 540 -17.60 13.30 -23.57
CA ASP A 540 -17.29 12.08 -24.32
C ASP A 540 -18.44 11.74 -25.28
N LEU A 541 -18.17 11.85 -26.57
CA LEU A 541 -19.09 11.50 -27.65
C LEU A 541 -18.95 10.01 -28.01
N PRO A 542 -19.99 9.35 -28.50
CA PRO A 542 -19.85 7.99 -29.04
C PRO A 542 -19.02 8.01 -30.34
N ASP A 543 -18.42 6.88 -30.70
CA ASP A 543 -17.69 6.74 -31.97
C ASP A 543 -18.65 6.79 -33.17
N ASP A 544 -18.64 7.91 -33.90
CA ASP A 544 -19.57 8.17 -35.01
C ASP A 544 -18.94 7.90 -36.39
N GLU A 545 -19.15 6.69 -36.92
CA GLU A 545 -18.85 6.39 -38.33
C GLU A 545 -19.94 6.91 -39.29
N ALA A 546 -21.19 7.06 -38.83
CA ALA A 546 -22.32 7.49 -39.65
C ALA A 546 -22.55 9.02 -39.62
N PRO A 547 -22.74 9.70 -40.78
CA PRO A 547 -22.90 11.17 -40.83
C PRO A 547 -24.10 11.72 -40.05
N ASP A 548 -25.23 11.00 -40.05
CA ASP A 548 -26.46 11.45 -39.37
C ASP A 548 -26.30 11.45 -37.85
N THR A 549 -25.55 10.48 -37.30
CA THR A 549 -25.23 10.40 -35.86
C THR A 549 -24.30 11.53 -35.44
N ALA A 550 -23.28 11.84 -36.26
CA ALA A 550 -22.35 12.93 -36.00
C ALA A 550 -23.05 14.31 -35.97
N ALA A 551 -24.03 14.54 -36.86
CA ALA A 551 -24.83 15.77 -36.85
C ALA A 551 -25.71 15.88 -35.58
N ALA A 552 -26.32 14.78 -35.15
CA ALA A 552 -27.11 14.74 -33.92
C ALA A 552 -26.26 15.04 -32.67
N ASN A 553 -25.07 14.44 -32.58
CA ASN A 553 -24.15 14.63 -31.46
C ASN A 553 -23.59 16.05 -31.40
N ALA A 554 -23.25 16.64 -32.56
CA ALA A 554 -22.87 18.05 -32.64
C ALA A 554 -24.02 18.98 -32.20
N GLY A 555 -25.27 18.65 -32.55
CA GLY A 555 -26.46 19.35 -32.09
C GLY A 555 -26.66 19.29 -30.57
N ALA A 556 -26.47 18.11 -29.97
CA ALA A 556 -26.52 17.92 -28.53
C ALA A 556 -25.42 18.74 -27.82
N LEU A 557 -24.17 18.69 -28.32
CA LEU A 557 -23.07 19.48 -27.78
C LEU A 557 -23.35 20.98 -27.85
N ALA A 558 -23.82 21.48 -29.00
CA ALA A 558 -24.17 22.90 -29.17
C ALA A 558 -25.20 23.39 -28.14
N GLY A 559 -26.11 22.51 -27.72
CA GLY A 559 -27.12 22.80 -26.70
C GLY A 559 -26.56 23.03 -25.29
N ILE A 560 -25.33 22.62 -25.01
CA ILE A 560 -24.71 22.74 -23.67
C ILE A 560 -23.53 23.71 -23.63
N LEU A 561 -22.97 24.11 -24.78
CA LEU A 561 -21.79 25.01 -24.84
C LEU A 561 -22.00 26.36 -24.11
N GLY A 562 -23.25 26.81 -23.96
CA GLY A 562 -23.61 28.04 -23.24
C GLY A 562 -23.78 27.88 -21.72
N THR A 563 -23.74 26.66 -21.20
CA THR A 563 -23.93 26.35 -19.77
C THR A 563 -22.76 25.50 -19.28
N PRO A 564 -21.81 26.09 -18.54
CA PRO A 564 -20.68 25.34 -18.01
C PRO A 564 -21.15 24.15 -17.17
N ALA A 565 -20.81 22.94 -17.60
CA ALA A 565 -21.10 21.73 -16.85
C ALA A 565 -20.11 21.54 -15.68
N LYS A 566 -18.88 22.09 -15.80
CA LYS A 566 -17.78 21.93 -14.83
C LYS A 566 -17.60 20.47 -14.36
N SER A 567 -17.85 19.51 -15.26
CA SER A 567 -17.79 18.07 -15.01
C SER A 567 -17.43 17.31 -16.29
N VAL A 568 -17.18 16.00 -16.15
CA VAL A 568 -17.10 15.05 -17.27
C VAL A 568 -18.52 14.60 -17.59
N LEU A 569 -18.95 14.74 -18.83
CA LEU A 569 -20.24 14.27 -19.33
C LEU A 569 -20.03 13.20 -20.39
N VAL A 570 -20.88 12.19 -20.42
CA VAL A 570 -20.91 11.18 -21.50
C VAL A 570 -22.24 11.29 -22.24
N LEU A 571 -22.22 11.36 -23.57
CA LEU A 571 -23.43 11.45 -24.38
C LEU A 571 -23.89 10.05 -24.84
N ARG A 572 -24.96 9.50 -24.27
CA ARG A 572 -25.47 8.18 -24.65
C ARG A 572 -26.98 8.24 -24.88
N ASP A 573 -27.43 7.58 -25.95
CA ASP A 573 -28.83 7.57 -26.38
C ASP A 573 -29.46 8.97 -26.46
N GLY A 574 -28.67 9.98 -26.85
CA GLY A 574 -29.09 11.38 -26.96
C GLY A 574 -29.22 12.13 -25.62
N GLN A 575 -28.76 11.54 -24.52
CA GLN A 575 -28.77 12.14 -23.18
C GLN A 575 -27.35 12.30 -22.63
N PHE A 576 -27.08 13.43 -21.96
CA PHE A 576 -25.85 13.61 -21.21
C PHE A 576 -25.98 12.95 -19.85
N LEU A 577 -25.01 12.12 -19.48
CA LEU A 577 -24.88 11.53 -18.16
C LEU A 577 -23.66 12.14 -17.45
N ALA A 578 -23.78 12.39 -16.16
CA ALA A 578 -22.72 12.87 -15.28
C ALA A 578 -22.32 11.79 -14.26
N PRO A 579 -21.08 11.79 -13.78
CA PRO A 579 -20.62 10.82 -12.79
C PRO A 579 -21.20 11.14 -11.41
N ALA A 580 -21.69 10.09 -10.73
CA ALA A 580 -22.03 10.07 -9.32
C ALA A 580 -21.25 8.92 -8.65
N PHE A 581 -20.80 9.12 -7.41
CA PHE A 581 -20.09 8.07 -6.67
C PHE A 581 -21.07 7.35 -5.77
N THR A 582 -21.23 6.05 -5.98
CA THR A 582 -22.14 5.23 -5.18
C THR A 582 -21.34 4.18 -4.42
N PRO A 583 -21.60 4.00 -3.11
CA PRO A 583 -21.00 2.93 -2.33
C PRO A 583 -21.20 1.57 -3.01
N LEU A 584 -20.13 0.80 -3.08
CA LEU A 584 -20.14 -0.47 -3.77
C LEU A 584 -20.87 -1.49 -2.89
N THR A 585 -22.15 -1.73 -3.21
CA THR A 585 -23.09 -2.51 -2.39
C THR A 585 -23.86 -3.51 -3.26
N GLY A 586 -24.49 -4.49 -2.62
CA GLY A 586 -25.23 -5.56 -3.30
C GLY A 586 -24.61 -6.93 -3.10
N PRO A 587 -25.22 -7.99 -3.67
CA PRO A 587 -24.74 -9.35 -3.51
C PRO A 587 -23.38 -9.54 -4.20
N PRO A 588 -22.49 -10.37 -3.65
CA PRO A 588 -21.20 -10.67 -4.25
C PRO A 588 -21.38 -11.31 -5.63
N GLN A 589 -20.61 -10.82 -6.61
CA GLN A 589 -20.59 -11.29 -7.99
C GLN A 589 -19.38 -12.18 -8.27
N ARG A 590 -18.33 -12.07 -7.46
CA ARG A 590 -17.07 -12.82 -7.58
C ARG A 590 -16.60 -13.35 -6.23
N GLU A 591 -15.85 -14.43 -6.27
CA GLU A 591 -15.07 -14.88 -5.12
C GLU A 591 -13.75 -14.09 -5.06
N PRO A 592 -13.28 -13.71 -3.87
CA PRO A 592 -12.00 -13.03 -3.73
C PRO A 592 -10.84 -13.82 -4.30
N THR A 593 -9.89 -13.12 -4.91
CA THR A 593 -8.72 -13.76 -5.51
C THR A 593 -7.87 -14.49 -4.45
N VAL A 594 -7.64 -15.78 -4.70
CA VAL A 594 -6.67 -16.60 -3.96
C VAL A 594 -5.44 -16.85 -4.84
N CYS A 595 -4.27 -16.53 -4.31
CA CYS A 595 -3.01 -16.73 -5.02
C CYS A 595 -2.61 -18.21 -5.00
N GLN A 596 -2.29 -18.74 -6.18
CA GLN A 596 -1.82 -20.10 -6.37
C GLN A 596 -0.33 -20.21 -5.96
N PRO A 597 0.04 -21.23 -5.15
CA PRO A 597 1.43 -21.41 -4.70
C PRO A 597 2.44 -21.69 -5.82
N ASP A 598 1.97 -22.16 -6.98
CA ASP A 598 2.78 -22.44 -8.17
C ASP A 598 2.86 -21.24 -9.14
N GLY A 599 2.20 -20.12 -8.84
CA GLY A 599 2.27 -18.87 -9.60
C GLY A 599 3.35 -17.91 -9.09
N THR A 600 3.82 -17.03 -9.97
CA THR A 600 4.59 -15.83 -9.59
C THR A 600 3.69 -14.59 -9.69
N TYR A 601 3.80 -13.68 -8.72
CA TYR A 601 3.04 -12.42 -8.71
C TYR A 601 3.98 -11.23 -8.85
N LEU A 602 3.76 -10.42 -9.89
CA LEU A 602 4.59 -9.29 -10.25
C LEU A 602 4.06 -8.01 -9.61
N ILE A 603 4.92 -7.26 -8.93
CA ILE A 603 4.61 -5.92 -8.41
C ILE A 603 5.62 -4.93 -8.97
N THR A 604 5.16 -4.03 -9.85
CA THR A 604 6.00 -2.93 -10.35
C THR A 604 5.90 -1.75 -9.41
N GLY A 605 6.99 -1.02 -9.17
CA GLY A 605 7.06 -0.14 -8.00
C GLY A 605 7.07 -0.94 -6.69
N GLY A 606 7.38 -2.24 -6.75
CA GLY A 606 7.30 -3.18 -5.63
C GLY A 606 8.27 -2.89 -4.48
N MET A 607 9.29 -2.05 -4.73
CA MET A 607 10.23 -1.57 -3.72
C MET A 607 9.84 -0.21 -3.11
N GLY A 608 8.71 0.36 -3.50
CA GLY A 608 8.11 1.53 -2.85
C GLY A 608 7.37 1.14 -1.57
N ALA A 609 7.02 2.14 -0.74
CA ALA A 609 6.31 1.91 0.52
C ALA A 609 5.00 1.13 0.32
N LEU A 610 4.18 1.53 -0.66
CA LEU A 610 2.93 0.82 -1.00
C LEU A 610 3.19 -0.55 -1.62
N GLY A 611 4.18 -0.67 -2.51
CA GLY A 611 4.53 -1.93 -3.16
C GLY A 611 4.91 -3.05 -2.17
N LEU A 612 5.64 -2.71 -1.10
CA LEU A 612 6.01 -3.65 -0.04
C LEU A 612 4.80 -4.07 0.83
N LEU A 613 3.87 -3.15 1.08
CA LEU A 613 2.62 -3.49 1.78
C LEU A 613 1.73 -4.40 0.93
N MET A 614 1.60 -4.10 -0.37
CA MET A 614 0.87 -4.93 -1.34
C MET A 614 1.50 -6.32 -1.49
N ALA A 615 2.82 -6.42 -1.40
CA ALA A 615 3.53 -7.71 -1.34
C ALA A 615 3.12 -8.53 -0.11
N GLY A 616 3.00 -7.87 1.06
CA GLY A 616 2.46 -8.48 2.27
C GLY A 616 1.03 -8.98 2.10
N TRP A 617 0.16 -8.16 1.50
CA TRP A 617 -1.23 -8.49 1.23
C TRP A 617 -1.39 -9.68 0.27
N LEU A 618 -0.56 -9.78 -0.78
CA LEU A 618 -0.54 -10.97 -1.65
C LEU A 618 -0.03 -12.21 -0.92
N ALA A 619 0.96 -12.07 -0.04
CA ALA A 619 1.45 -13.18 0.76
C ALA A 619 0.37 -13.74 1.71
N ASP A 620 -0.47 -12.88 2.27
CA ASP A 620 -1.65 -13.26 3.08
C ASP A 620 -2.68 -14.04 2.26
N ARG A 621 -2.72 -13.83 0.95
CA ARG A 621 -3.61 -14.50 -0.01
C ARG A 621 -3.06 -15.78 -0.61
N GLY A 622 -1.92 -16.26 -0.12
CA GLY A 622 -1.33 -17.52 -0.57
C GLY A 622 -0.19 -17.37 -1.57
N ALA A 623 0.21 -16.14 -1.95
CA ALA A 623 1.35 -15.97 -2.83
C ALA A 623 2.62 -16.55 -2.16
N ARG A 624 3.37 -17.36 -2.91
CA ARG A 624 4.64 -17.94 -2.45
C ARG A 624 5.84 -17.50 -3.26
N ARG A 625 5.61 -16.81 -4.38
CA ARG A 625 6.66 -16.24 -5.23
C ARG A 625 6.25 -14.84 -5.64
N LEU A 626 7.03 -13.85 -5.24
CA LEU A 626 6.82 -12.44 -5.58
C LEU A 626 7.99 -11.94 -6.41
N LEU A 627 7.68 -11.21 -7.48
CA LEU A 627 8.65 -10.51 -8.31
C LEU A 627 8.48 -9.01 -8.12
N LEU A 628 9.38 -8.39 -7.37
CA LEU A 628 9.36 -6.95 -7.09
C LEU A 628 10.24 -6.21 -8.10
N VAL A 629 9.61 -5.40 -8.94
CA VAL A 629 10.28 -4.64 -10.01
C VAL A 629 10.32 -3.16 -9.67
N GLY A 630 11.47 -2.53 -9.90
CA GLY A 630 11.63 -1.08 -9.84
C GLY A 630 12.97 -0.63 -10.43
N ARG A 631 13.17 0.67 -10.64
CA ARG A 631 14.39 1.18 -11.29
C ARG A 631 15.64 1.06 -10.42
N THR A 632 15.50 1.26 -9.11
CA THR A 632 16.61 1.20 -8.15
C THR A 632 16.81 -0.24 -7.68
N GLY A 633 17.95 -0.83 -8.00
CA GLY A 633 18.30 -2.16 -7.50
C GLY A 633 18.66 -2.18 -6.02
N LEU A 634 18.54 -3.36 -5.40
CA LEU A 634 19.13 -3.63 -4.09
C LEU A 634 20.56 -4.14 -4.25
N PRO A 635 21.44 -3.90 -3.26
CA PRO A 635 22.75 -4.54 -3.24
C PRO A 635 22.60 -6.07 -3.24
N PRO A 636 23.64 -6.82 -3.67
CA PRO A 636 23.65 -8.27 -3.60
C PRO A 636 23.29 -8.76 -2.20
N ARG A 637 22.52 -9.86 -2.11
CA ARG A 637 22.04 -10.41 -0.82
C ARG A 637 23.12 -10.62 0.24
N ARG A 638 24.33 -10.98 -0.18
CA ARG A 638 25.50 -11.16 0.72
C ARG A 638 25.93 -9.88 1.44
N ASP A 639 25.56 -8.73 0.90
CA ASP A 639 25.97 -7.42 1.41
C ASP A 639 24.88 -6.78 2.28
N TRP A 640 23.70 -7.41 2.42
CA TRP A 640 22.52 -6.87 3.14
C TRP A 640 22.75 -6.56 4.62
N ASP A 641 23.73 -7.21 5.24
CA ASP A 641 24.11 -6.98 6.65
C ASP A 641 25.25 -5.94 6.79
N SER A 642 25.68 -5.31 5.70
CA SER A 642 26.70 -4.27 5.74
C SER A 642 26.18 -3.00 6.44
N GLU A 643 26.99 -2.45 7.33
CA GLU A 643 26.72 -1.17 7.99
C GLU A 643 26.70 0.02 7.01
N GLU A 644 27.31 -0.15 5.83
CA GLU A 644 27.43 0.87 4.77
C GLU A 644 26.15 1.08 3.95
N ILE A 645 25.10 0.28 4.17
CA ILE A 645 23.82 0.41 3.43
C ILE A 645 23.00 1.59 3.98
N ASP A 646 22.43 2.39 3.08
CA ASP A 646 21.52 3.48 3.42
C ASP A 646 20.29 3.04 4.24
N ALA A 647 19.77 3.92 5.10
CA ALA A 647 18.63 3.63 5.97
C ALA A 647 17.36 3.22 5.18
N GLY A 648 17.09 3.85 4.03
CA GLY A 648 15.96 3.52 3.18
C GLY A 648 16.11 2.14 2.52
N VAL A 649 17.33 1.76 2.16
CA VAL A 649 17.63 0.42 1.63
C VAL A 649 17.52 -0.65 2.72
N ARG A 650 17.99 -0.37 3.94
CA ARG A 650 17.80 -1.26 5.11
C ARG A 650 16.33 -1.54 5.38
N HIS A 651 15.45 -0.53 5.31
CA HIS A 651 14.02 -0.72 5.50
C HIS A 651 13.42 -1.68 4.44
N LYS A 652 13.78 -1.50 3.16
CA LYS A 652 13.35 -2.40 2.07
C LYS A 652 13.83 -3.83 2.27
N VAL A 653 15.09 -4.00 2.66
CA VAL A 653 15.69 -5.32 2.98
C VAL A 653 14.95 -5.98 4.15
N ALA A 654 14.65 -5.24 5.22
CA ALA A 654 13.91 -5.76 6.37
C ALA A 654 12.49 -6.22 5.98
N ALA A 655 11.79 -5.46 5.13
CA ALA A 655 10.48 -5.84 4.62
C ALA A 655 10.53 -7.12 3.77
N ILE A 656 11.54 -7.25 2.89
CA ILE A 656 11.74 -8.48 2.10
C ILE A 656 12.05 -9.67 3.01
N ARG A 657 12.94 -9.53 4.00
CA ARG A 657 13.23 -10.57 4.99
C ARG A 657 11.99 -10.97 5.79
N ALA A 658 11.09 -10.03 6.08
CA ALA A 658 9.81 -10.33 6.74
C ALA A 658 8.90 -11.20 5.85
N LEU A 659 8.85 -10.95 4.54
CA LEU A 659 8.14 -11.81 3.57
C LEU A 659 8.79 -13.19 3.47
N GLU A 660 10.12 -13.25 3.40
CA GLU A 660 10.88 -14.51 3.32
C GLU A 660 10.68 -15.38 4.58
N ARG A 661 10.63 -14.78 5.78
CA ARG A 661 10.30 -15.48 7.03
C ARG A 661 8.90 -16.09 7.03
N ARG A 662 7.99 -15.57 6.20
CA ARG A 662 6.63 -16.11 6.00
C ARG A 662 6.58 -17.22 4.93
N GLY A 663 7.74 -17.66 4.42
CA GLY A 663 7.84 -18.71 3.41
C GLY A 663 7.63 -18.23 1.96
N VAL A 664 7.76 -16.93 1.72
CA VAL A 664 7.65 -16.33 0.37
C VAL A 664 9.03 -16.20 -0.26
N THR A 665 9.20 -16.71 -1.47
CA THR A 665 10.39 -16.41 -2.28
C THR A 665 10.21 -15.05 -2.94
N VAL A 666 11.13 -14.12 -2.69
CA VAL A 666 11.08 -12.76 -3.28
C VAL A 666 12.22 -12.59 -4.27
N ASP A 667 11.90 -12.37 -5.53
CA ASP A 667 12.85 -11.97 -6.56
C ASP A 667 12.75 -10.46 -6.77
N VAL A 668 13.90 -9.79 -6.86
CA VAL A 668 13.96 -8.34 -7.08
C VAL A 668 14.66 -8.09 -8.41
N ALA A 669 14.04 -7.29 -9.27
CA ALA A 669 14.62 -6.91 -10.55
C ALA A 669 14.69 -5.39 -10.70
N ALA A 670 15.91 -4.92 -10.98
CA ALA A 670 16.20 -3.53 -11.29
C ALA A 670 15.97 -3.27 -12.79
N LEU A 671 14.82 -2.70 -13.16
CA LEU A 671 14.54 -2.31 -14.54
C LEU A 671 13.47 -1.21 -14.60
N ASP A 672 13.41 -0.56 -15.76
CA ASP A 672 12.33 0.36 -16.11
C ASP A 672 11.20 -0.41 -16.82
N VAL A 673 10.02 -0.42 -16.21
CA VAL A 673 8.84 -1.12 -16.74
C VAL A 673 8.31 -0.49 -18.03
N GLY A 674 8.56 0.82 -18.24
CA GLY A 674 8.20 1.48 -19.50
C GLY A 674 9.07 1.04 -20.69
N SER A 675 10.18 0.33 -20.45
CA SER A 675 11.01 -0.22 -21.51
C SER A 675 10.56 -1.64 -21.87
N ARG A 676 9.84 -1.77 -22.99
CA ARG A 676 9.41 -3.07 -23.53
C ARG A 676 10.57 -4.06 -23.67
N ALA A 677 11.72 -3.61 -24.17
CA ALA A 677 12.90 -4.44 -24.34
C ALA A 677 13.40 -4.99 -22.99
N ALA A 678 13.48 -4.15 -21.95
CA ALA A 678 13.94 -4.57 -20.63
C ALA A 678 12.98 -5.59 -19.98
N VAL A 679 11.67 -5.42 -20.16
CA VAL A 679 10.67 -6.37 -19.65
C VAL A 679 10.75 -7.70 -20.42
N VAL A 680 10.88 -7.68 -21.74
CA VAL A 680 11.09 -8.90 -22.55
C VAL A 680 12.35 -9.65 -22.11
N ASP A 681 13.47 -8.95 -21.91
CA ASP A 681 14.73 -9.56 -21.45
C ASP A 681 14.61 -10.15 -20.04
N LEU A 682 13.81 -9.54 -19.15
CA LEU A 682 13.49 -10.11 -17.85
C LEU A 682 12.68 -11.40 -18.00
N LEU A 683 11.63 -11.40 -18.82
CA LEU A 683 10.78 -12.57 -19.03
C LEU A 683 11.57 -13.73 -19.64
N ALA A 684 12.38 -13.47 -20.68
CA ALA A 684 13.24 -14.48 -21.30
C ALA A 684 14.20 -15.13 -20.29
N ARG A 685 14.88 -14.35 -19.45
CA ARG A 685 15.77 -14.88 -18.41
C ARG A 685 15.03 -15.73 -17.38
N ARG A 686 13.79 -15.38 -17.04
CA ARG A 686 12.96 -16.17 -16.13
C ARG A 686 12.54 -17.49 -16.76
N ASP A 687 12.16 -17.47 -18.04
CA ASP A 687 11.75 -18.66 -18.78
C ASP A 687 12.92 -19.63 -18.95
N GLU A 688 14.11 -19.11 -19.28
CA GLU A 688 15.36 -19.91 -19.33
C GLU A 688 15.71 -20.54 -17.97
N ALA A 689 15.43 -19.85 -16.87
CA ALA A 689 15.64 -20.37 -15.52
C ALA A 689 14.55 -21.37 -15.06
N GLY A 690 13.54 -21.64 -15.90
CA GLY A 690 12.42 -22.51 -15.55
C GLY A 690 11.53 -21.94 -14.44
N ALA A 691 11.48 -20.61 -14.31
CA ALA A 691 10.67 -19.95 -13.30
C ALA A 691 9.16 -20.17 -13.58
N PRO A 692 8.31 -20.30 -12.55
CA PRO A 692 6.87 -20.48 -12.78
C PRO A 692 6.23 -19.27 -13.47
N PRO A 693 5.09 -19.46 -14.17
CA PRO A 693 4.44 -18.38 -14.92
C PRO A 693 4.00 -17.24 -14.00
N ILE A 694 3.97 -16.02 -14.55
CA ILE A 694 3.36 -14.88 -13.86
C ILE A 694 1.85 -15.01 -13.98
N ARG A 695 1.17 -15.04 -12.83
CA ARG A 695 -0.28 -15.25 -12.73
C ARG A 695 -1.04 -13.99 -12.33
N GLY A 696 -0.42 -13.05 -11.65
CA GLY A 696 -1.07 -11.79 -11.29
C GLY A 696 -0.10 -10.62 -11.28
N ILE A 697 -0.63 -9.43 -11.54
CA ILE A 697 0.14 -8.19 -11.63
C ILE A 697 -0.49 -7.12 -10.76
N ILE A 698 0.32 -6.45 -9.95
CA ILE A 698 0.01 -5.16 -9.33
C ILE A 698 0.93 -4.11 -9.95
N HIS A 699 0.37 -3.18 -10.71
CA HIS A 699 1.10 -2.08 -11.30
C HIS A 699 1.05 -0.85 -10.39
N ALA A 700 2.07 -0.74 -9.52
CA ALA A 700 2.26 0.36 -8.59
C ALA A 700 3.44 1.29 -8.93
N ALA A 701 3.94 1.24 -10.17
CA ALA A 701 4.97 2.17 -10.61
C ALA A 701 4.35 3.55 -10.87
N GLY A 702 5.00 4.59 -10.37
CA GLY A 702 4.55 5.96 -10.56
C GLY A 702 5.51 6.95 -9.94
N ILE A 703 5.45 8.19 -10.42
CA ILE A 703 6.06 9.37 -9.82
C ILE A 703 5.00 10.48 -9.82
N THR A 704 5.15 11.45 -8.91
CA THR A 704 4.34 12.68 -8.90
C THR A 704 5.29 13.86 -9.02
N GLU A 705 4.87 14.88 -9.74
CA GLU A 705 5.57 16.14 -9.84
C GLU A 705 4.53 17.26 -9.86
N GLY A 706 4.74 18.30 -9.03
CA GLY A 706 3.82 19.41 -8.89
C GLY A 706 4.12 20.51 -9.91
N GLN A 707 3.21 20.77 -10.86
CA GLN A 707 3.33 21.85 -11.85
C GLN A 707 1.93 22.35 -12.25
N LEU A 708 1.73 23.67 -12.23
CA LEU A 708 0.49 24.29 -12.71
C LEU A 708 0.37 24.15 -14.22
N LEU A 709 -0.86 24.02 -14.73
CA LEU A 709 -1.16 23.88 -16.16
C LEU A 709 -0.64 25.03 -17.01
N THR A 710 -0.51 26.22 -16.44
CA THR A 710 0.01 27.42 -17.11
C THR A 710 1.53 27.43 -17.27
N GLU A 711 2.23 26.55 -16.57
CA GLU A 711 3.70 26.49 -16.49
C GLU A 711 4.25 25.16 -16.99
N VAL A 712 3.41 24.30 -17.58
CA VAL A 712 3.73 22.93 -17.95
C VAL A 712 4.82 22.87 -19.01
N ASP A 713 5.76 21.95 -18.81
CA ASP A 713 6.78 21.60 -19.79
C ASP A 713 6.47 20.21 -20.38
N ALA A 714 6.58 20.08 -21.71
CA ALA A 714 6.20 18.87 -22.43
C ALA A 714 7.09 17.66 -22.07
N ASP A 715 8.38 17.89 -21.83
CA ASP A 715 9.30 16.81 -21.44
C ASP A 715 8.95 16.28 -20.04
N ARG A 716 8.63 17.18 -19.09
CA ARG A 716 8.21 16.81 -17.74
C ARG A 716 6.86 16.10 -17.68
N LEU A 717 5.90 16.48 -18.54
CA LEU A 717 4.64 15.74 -18.69
C LEU A 717 4.93 14.28 -19.04
N ARG A 718 5.75 14.06 -20.06
CA ARG A 718 6.13 12.72 -20.52
C ARG A 718 6.79 11.93 -19.41
N ASP A 719 7.76 12.51 -18.72
CA ASP A 719 8.50 11.83 -17.65
C ASP A 719 7.60 11.40 -16.49
N THR A 720 6.65 12.26 -16.09
CA THR A 720 5.67 11.93 -15.04
C THR A 720 4.70 10.85 -15.46
N MET A 721 4.25 10.88 -16.72
CA MET A 721 3.34 9.88 -17.29
C MET A 721 4.01 8.53 -17.55
N TRP A 722 5.30 8.53 -17.90
CA TRP A 722 6.06 7.36 -18.35
C TRP A 722 5.86 6.10 -17.52
N PRO A 723 6.12 6.08 -16.20
CA PRO A 723 6.03 4.84 -15.43
C PRO A 723 4.62 4.24 -15.34
N LYS A 724 3.57 5.06 -15.46
CA LYS A 724 2.17 4.62 -15.41
C LYS A 724 1.65 4.26 -16.79
N VAL A 725 1.80 5.16 -17.76
CA VAL A 725 1.24 4.98 -19.11
C VAL A 725 2.05 3.93 -19.89
N SER A 726 3.35 4.19 -20.12
CA SER A 726 4.21 3.25 -20.85
C SER A 726 4.34 1.92 -20.09
N GLY A 727 4.48 1.98 -18.76
CA GLY A 727 4.54 0.78 -17.92
C GLY A 727 3.32 -0.12 -18.05
N ALA A 728 2.11 0.45 -17.94
CA ALA A 728 0.89 -0.34 -18.08
C ALA A 728 0.67 -0.82 -19.51
N GLN A 729 1.01 -0.02 -20.53
CA GLN A 729 0.96 -0.42 -21.94
C GLN A 729 1.85 -1.64 -22.20
N VAL A 730 3.12 -1.60 -21.77
CA VAL A 730 4.06 -2.72 -21.94
C VAL A 730 3.53 -3.99 -21.27
N LEU A 731 2.99 -3.88 -20.06
CA LEU A 731 2.40 -5.03 -19.36
C LEU A 731 1.14 -5.53 -20.07
N HIS A 732 0.30 -4.64 -20.59
CA HIS A 732 -0.89 -5.00 -21.35
C HIS A 732 -0.54 -5.79 -22.62
N GLU A 733 0.46 -5.34 -23.37
CA GLU A 733 0.91 -5.98 -24.62
C GLU A 733 1.57 -7.35 -24.39
N LEU A 734 2.37 -7.47 -23.32
CA LEU A 734 3.10 -8.70 -23.01
C LEU A 734 2.24 -9.75 -22.30
N PHE A 735 1.21 -9.33 -21.56
CA PHE A 735 0.28 -10.23 -20.86
C PHE A 735 -1.12 -10.13 -21.47
N ALA A 736 -1.33 -11.01 -22.44
CA ALA A 736 -2.58 -11.11 -23.18
C ALA A 736 -3.80 -11.26 -22.23
N PRO A 737 -4.97 -10.77 -22.64
CA PRO A 737 -6.23 -11.02 -21.93
C PRO A 737 -6.38 -12.50 -21.57
N THR A 738 -6.82 -12.82 -20.36
CA THR A 738 -7.00 -14.19 -19.78
C THR A 738 -5.75 -14.99 -19.38
N THR A 739 -4.52 -14.49 -19.60
CA THR A 739 -3.31 -15.20 -19.10
C THR A 739 -3.06 -14.99 -17.61
N LEU A 740 -3.69 -13.97 -17.03
CA LEU A 740 -3.55 -13.58 -15.63
C LEU A 740 -4.84 -13.88 -14.88
N ASP A 741 -4.69 -14.30 -13.62
CA ASP A 741 -5.75 -14.40 -12.63
C ASP A 741 -6.30 -12.99 -12.30
N PHE A 742 -5.41 -11.98 -12.26
CA PHE A 742 -5.77 -10.57 -12.05
C PHE A 742 -4.71 -9.60 -12.56
N PHE A 743 -5.13 -8.36 -12.84
CA PHE A 743 -4.26 -7.23 -13.10
C PHE A 743 -4.81 -5.96 -12.43
N PHE A 744 -4.24 -5.60 -11.28
CA PHE A 744 -4.59 -4.39 -10.54
C PHE A 744 -3.66 -3.23 -10.91
N MET A 745 -4.24 -2.08 -11.21
CA MET A 745 -3.51 -0.84 -11.51
C MET A 745 -3.75 0.13 -10.36
N THR A 746 -2.69 0.65 -9.75
CA THR A 746 -2.85 1.63 -8.67
C THR A 746 -2.94 3.02 -9.29
N ALA A 747 -4.17 3.50 -9.45
CA ALA A 747 -4.47 4.84 -9.90
C ALA A 747 -4.66 5.79 -8.70
N ALA A 748 -5.23 6.97 -8.92
CA ALA A 748 -5.40 7.98 -7.86
C ALA A 748 -6.74 8.68 -7.99
N ALA A 749 -7.47 8.79 -6.88
CA ALA A 749 -8.75 9.48 -6.81
C ALA A 749 -8.64 10.96 -7.21
N GLY A 750 -7.46 11.56 -7.02
CA GLY A 750 -7.17 12.93 -7.46
C GLY A 750 -7.33 13.15 -8.97
N ALA A 751 -7.30 12.10 -9.80
CA ALA A 751 -7.62 12.21 -11.23
C ALA A 751 -9.12 12.47 -11.49
N VAL A 752 -9.99 11.92 -10.63
CA VAL A 752 -11.43 12.07 -10.72
C VAL A 752 -11.88 13.43 -10.18
N PHE A 753 -11.29 13.84 -9.05
CA PHE A 753 -11.65 15.07 -8.37
C PHE A 753 -10.92 16.30 -8.93
N GLY A 754 -9.69 16.13 -9.39
CA GLY A 754 -8.79 17.21 -9.77
C GLY A 754 -8.05 17.78 -8.57
N VAL A 755 -6.72 17.69 -8.57
CA VAL A 755 -5.86 18.33 -7.57
C VAL A 755 -4.98 19.35 -8.29
N PRO A 756 -4.94 20.62 -7.84
CA PRO A 756 -4.04 21.62 -8.40
C PRO A 756 -2.58 21.17 -8.41
N GLY A 757 -1.87 21.49 -9.48
CA GLY A 757 -0.48 21.12 -9.70
C GLY A 757 -0.28 19.66 -10.13
N GLN A 758 -1.34 18.85 -10.28
CA GLN A 758 -1.23 17.42 -10.57
C GLN A 758 -1.67 17.08 -12.00
N GLY A 759 -1.60 18.01 -12.95
CA GLY A 759 -2.05 17.82 -14.34
C GLY A 759 -1.50 16.54 -14.99
N ALA A 760 -0.17 16.36 -14.98
CA ALA A 760 0.50 15.19 -15.54
C ALA A 760 0.12 13.89 -14.81
N TYR A 761 0.11 13.94 -13.47
CA TYR A 761 -0.19 12.79 -12.63
C TYR A 761 -1.65 12.34 -12.78
N ALA A 762 -2.60 13.26 -12.71
CA ALA A 762 -4.03 13.01 -12.93
C ALA A 762 -4.28 12.39 -14.31
N SER A 763 -3.64 12.94 -15.34
CA SER A 763 -3.74 12.43 -16.71
C SER A 763 -3.17 11.02 -16.86
N ALA A 764 -2.05 10.72 -16.20
CA ALA A 764 -1.45 9.38 -16.20
C ALA A 764 -2.34 8.34 -15.51
N ASN A 765 -2.99 8.72 -14.40
CA ASN A 765 -3.92 7.84 -13.68
C ASN A 765 -5.21 7.60 -14.48
N ALA A 766 -5.77 8.64 -15.13
CA ALA A 766 -6.95 8.48 -15.96
C ALA A 766 -6.73 7.56 -17.20
N TYR A 767 -5.49 7.48 -17.71
CA TYR A 767 -5.12 6.48 -18.70
C TYR A 767 -5.22 5.04 -18.15
N LEU A 768 -4.78 4.80 -16.90
CA LEU A 768 -4.92 3.49 -16.25
C LEU A 768 -6.40 3.08 -16.14
N ASP A 769 -7.27 4.04 -15.82
CA ASP A 769 -8.72 3.81 -15.72
C ASP A 769 -9.29 3.36 -17.07
N GLY A 770 -8.92 4.05 -18.16
CA GLY A 770 -9.30 3.68 -19.52
C GLY A 770 -8.79 2.29 -19.91
N LEU A 771 -7.54 1.99 -19.59
CA LEU A 771 -6.93 0.69 -19.90
C LEU A 771 -7.58 -0.45 -19.10
N ALA A 772 -7.91 -0.22 -17.83
CA ALA A 772 -8.61 -1.19 -17.00
C ALA A 772 -10.01 -1.49 -17.55
N ARG A 773 -10.78 -0.47 -17.95
CA ARG A 773 -12.07 -0.64 -18.65
C ARG A 773 -11.93 -1.44 -19.95
N ALA A 774 -10.94 -1.13 -20.77
CA ALA A 774 -10.67 -1.85 -22.01
C ALA A 774 -10.38 -3.34 -21.76
N ARG A 775 -9.54 -3.66 -20.77
CA ARG A 775 -9.22 -5.05 -20.39
C ARG A 775 -10.40 -5.78 -19.76
N HIS A 776 -11.14 -5.13 -18.88
CA HIS A 776 -12.31 -5.69 -18.20
C HIS A 776 -13.37 -6.16 -19.21
N ARG A 777 -13.62 -5.36 -20.25
CA ARG A 777 -14.52 -5.73 -21.36
C ARG A 777 -14.11 -6.97 -22.16
N LEU A 778 -12.82 -7.31 -22.14
CA LEU A 778 -12.31 -8.55 -22.74
C LEU A 778 -12.50 -9.76 -21.79
N GLY A 779 -13.26 -9.60 -20.70
CA GLY A 779 -13.53 -10.62 -19.70
C GLY A 779 -12.40 -10.82 -18.68
N CYS A 780 -11.44 -9.89 -18.61
CA CYS A 780 -10.32 -10.00 -17.67
C CYS A 780 -10.71 -9.50 -16.28
N HIS A 781 -10.13 -10.10 -15.24
CA HIS A 781 -10.10 -9.48 -13.92
C HIS A 781 -9.02 -8.39 -13.93
N SER A 782 -9.39 -7.18 -14.37
CA SER A 782 -8.49 -6.01 -14.39
C SER A 782 -9.21 -4.83 -13.78
N VAL A 783 -8.61 -4.20 -12.78
CA VAL A 783 -9.23 -3.12 -12.01
C VAL A 783 -8.26 -1.97 -11.83
N SER A 784 -8.71 -0.75 -12.13
CA SER A 784 -8.05 0.48 -11.69
C SER A 784 -8.56 0.86 -10.30
N LEU A 785 -7.63 1.00 -9.35
CA LEU A 785 -7.93 1.36 -7.97
C LEU A 785 -7.52 2.82 -7.74
N ASP A 786 -8.50 3.72 -7.73
CA ASP A 786 -8.24 5.15 -7.62
C ASP A 786 -8.08 5.52 -6.15
N TRP A 787 -6.87 5.37 -5.63
CA TRP A 787 -6.59 5.59 -4.23
C TRP A 787 -6.66 7.07 -3.84
N VAL A 788 -7.34 7.35 -2.74
CA VAL A 788 -7.07 8.54 -1.91
C VAL A 788 -5.67 8.45 -1.28
N ALA A 789 -5.17 9.54 -0.71
CA ALA A 789 -3.87 9.55 -0.03
C ALA A 789 -3.82 8.50 1.11
N TRP A 790 -2.73 7.74 1.18
CA TRP A 790 -2.47 6.81 2.29
C TRP A 790 -1.72 7.54 3.41
N LYS A 791 -2.24 7.48 4.64
CA LYS A 791 -1.73 8.21 5.80
C LYS A 791 -0.26 7.85 6.07
N GLY A 792 0.61 8.87 6.02
CA GLY A 792 2.03 8.76 6.37
C GLY A 792 2.87 7.88 5.45
N LEU A 793 2.39 7.56 4.24
CA LEU A 793 3.06 6.63 3.32
C LEU A 793 3.10 7.16 1.88
N GLY A 794 4.20 6.85 1.18
CA GLY A 794 4.37 7.20 -0.24
C GLY A 794 4.17 8.69 -0.49
N PHE A 795 3.50 9.04 -1.60
CA PHE A 795 3.20 10.43 -1.98
C PHE A 795 2.30 11.16 -0.97
N GLY A 796 1.58 10.44 -0.11
CA GLY A 796 0.72 11.01 0.94
C GLY A 796 1.49 11.56 2.14
N ALA A 797 2.78 11.24 2.30
CA ALA A 797 3.60 11.71 3.41
C ALA A 797 4.11 13.16 3.25
N GLU A 798 4.14 13.69 2.02
CA GLU A 798 4.76 15.00 1.71
C GLU A 798 3.78 16.05 1.17
N ALA A 799 2.51 15.70 0.92
CA ALA A 799 1.59 16.53 0.14
C ALA A 799 0.50 17.24 0.99
N HIS A 800 0.87 18.30 1.72
CA HIS A 800 -0.06 19.11 2.52
C HIS A 800 -1.25 19.65 1.69
N VAL A 801 -1.03 20.01 0.42
CA VAL A 801 -2.09 20.47 -0.49
C VAL A 801 -3.09 19.37 -0.85
N VAL A 802 -2.62 18.12 -1.02
CA VAL A 802 -3.50 16.98 -1.29
C VAL A 802 -4.38 16.69 -0.08
N LEU A 803 -3.82 16.73 1.13
CA LEU A 803 -4.58 16.51 2.37
C LEU A 803 -5.70 17.54 2.55
N HIS A 804 -5.39 18.82 2.34
CA HIS A 804 -6.36 19.90 2.44
C HIS A 804 -7.45 19.85 1.36
N GLU A 805 -7.13 19.41 0.15
CA GLU A 805 -8.13 19.26 -0.91
C GLU A 805 -9.07 18.08 -0.63
N LEU A 806 -8.56 17.00 -0.02
CA LEU A 806 -9.38 15.88 0.42
C LEU A 806 -10.37 16.29 1.52
N GLU A 807 -9.91 17.06 2.52
CA GLU A 807 -10.77 17.61 3.57
C GLU A 807 -11.90 18.48 2.98
N ARG A 808 -11.59 19.31 1.97
CA ARG A 808 -12.58 20.15 1.27
C ARG A 808 -13.68 19.32 0.61
N MET A 809 -13.35 18.13 0.14
CA MET A 809 -14.30 17.22 -0.49
C MET A 809 -15.04 16.34 0.52
N GLY A 810 -14.92 16.63 1.82
CA GLY A 810 -15.52 15.83 2.89
C GLY A 810 -14.83 14.48 3.07
N SER A 811 -13.60 14.34 2.58
CA SER A 811 -12.81 13.11 2.63
C SER A 811 -11.57 13.28 3.51
N ARG A 812 -10.80 12.20 3.66
CA ARG A 812 -9.57 12.16 4.45
C ARG A 812 -8.60 11.09 3.93
N PRO A 813 -7.33 11.14 4.35
CA PRO A 813 -6.43 10.02 4.15
C PRO A 813 -6.92 8.75 4.82
N ILE A 814 -6.59 7.62 4.21
CA ILE A 814 -6.87 6.29 4.76
C ILE A 814 -5.59 5.63 5.27
N THR A 815 -5.74 4.80 6.30
CA THR A 815 -4.67 3.93 6.80
C THR A 815 -4.50 2.72 5.87
N PRO A 816 -3.35 2.03 5.91
CA PRO A 816 -3.18 0.77 5.18
C PRO A 816 -4.24 -0.29 5.50
N ALA A 817 -4.67 -0.37 6.76
CA ALA A 817 -5.66 -1.34 7.19
C ALA A 817 -7.03 -1.08 6.53
N GLU A 818 -7.50 0.17 6.58
CA GLU A 818 -8.72 0.62 5.90
C GLU A 818 -8.64 0.39 4.38
N ALA A 819 -7.49 0.72 3.78
CA ALA A 819 -7.29 0.56 2.35
C ALA A 819 -7.36 -0.91 1.90
N PHE A 820 -6.69 -1.82 2.61
CA PHE A 820 -6.76 -3.24 2.28
C PHE A 820 -8.16 -3.80 2.55
N ALA A 821 -8.82 -3.42 3.64
CA ALA A 821 -10.19 -3.83 3.92
C ALA A 821 -11.16 -3.39 2.80
N ALA A 822 -11.03 -2.16 2.31
CA ALA A 822 -11.82 -1.65 1.18
C ALA A 822 -11.52 -2.40 -0.13
N TRP A 823 -10.25 -2.74 -0.38
CA TRP A 823 -9.88 -3.59 -1.52
C TRP A 823 -10.47 -5.00 -1.41
N ASP A 824 -10.41 -5.58 -0.21
CA ASP A 824 -11.00 -6.90 0.04
C ASP A 824 -12.50 -6.92 -0.18
N HIS A 825 -13.18 -5.83 0.18
CA HIS A 825 -14.60 -5.64 -0.12
C HIS A 825 -14.83 -5.58 -1.63
N LEU A 826 -14.07 -4.76 -2.35
CA LEU A 826 -14.14 -4.62 -3.81
C LEU A 826 -13.96 -5.93 -4.57
N GLU A 827 -13.09 -6.84 -4.10
CA GLU A 827 -12.82 -8.13 -4.73
C GLU A 827 -14.07 -9.02 -4.92
N HIS A 828 -15.15 -8.74 -4.19
CA HIS A 828 -16.41 -9.47 -4.33
C HIS A 828 -17.24 -9.04 -5.54
N TYR A 829 -16.80 -8.02 -6.29
CA TYR A 829 -17.61 -7.37 -7.31
C TYR A 829 -16.89 -7.33 -8.67
N ASP A 830 -17.67 -7.35 -9.75
CA ASP A 830 -17.13 -7.35 -11.10
C ASP A 830 -17.07 -5.93 -11.68
N VAL A 831 -16.09 -5.16 -11.21
CA VAL A 831 -15.86 -3.76 -11.61
C VAL A 831 -14.54 -3.57 -12.33
N ALA A 832 -14.50 -2.64 -13.29
CA ALA A 832 -13.28 -2.27 -14.01
C ALA A 832 -12.48 -1.15 -13.33
N GLN A 833 -13.16 -0.34 -12.51
CA GLN A 833 -12.62 0.83 -11.84
C GLN A 833 -13.38 1.02 -10.54
N ALA A 834 -12.66 1.44 -9.50
CA ALA A 834 -13.28 1.89 -8.27
C ALA A 834 -12.56 3.10 -7.68
N VAL A 835 -13.35 4.03 -7.16
CA VAL A 835 -12.86 5.20 -6.45
C VAL A 835 -12.74 4.86 -4.96
N MET A 836 -11.51 4.82 -4.47
CA MET A 836 -11.15 4.32 -3.14
C MET A 836 -10.94 5.51 -2.19
N VAL A 837 -12.04 6.10 -1.73
CA VAL A 837 -12.08 7.38 -1.01
C VAL A 837 -13.16 7.33 0.06
N PRO A 838 -12.90 7.69 1.33
CA PRO A 838 -13.96 7.77 2.33
C PRO A 838 -14.87 8.96 1.99
N LEU A 839 -16.16 8.70 1.80
CA LEU A 839 -17.18 9.73 1.57
C LEU A 839 -18.24 9.67 2.67
N PRO A 840 -18.81 10.81 3.09
CA PRO A 840 -19.92 10.82 4.04
C PRO A 840 -21.16 10.16 3.43
N ALA A 841 -21.92 9.42 4.25
CA ALA A 841 -23.10 8.69 3.80
C ALA A 841 -24.21 9.62 3.29
N GLU A 842 -24.93 9.22 2.24
CA GLU A 842 -26.09 9.97 1.73
C GLU A 842 -27.16 10.13 2.82
N GLY A 843 -27.42 11.38 3.22
CA GLY A 843 -28.30 11.73 4.35
C GLY A 843 -27.58 12.48 5.48
N GLU A 844 -26.26 12.35 5.57
CA GLU A 844 -25.38 13.29 6.30
C GLU A 844 -24.88 14.43 5.40
N GLN A 845 -25.55 14.64 4.25
CA GLN A 845 -25.55 15.94 3.61
C GLN A 845 -26.29 16.92 4.54
N GLY A 846 -25.60 17.38 5.58
CA GLY A 846 -25.72 18.79 5.91
C GLY A 846 -25.58 19.53 4.59
N THR A 847 -26.52 20.43 4.30
CA THR A 847 -26.36 21.48 3.27
C THR A 847 -24.89 21.74 3.06
N PRO A 848 -24.34 21.64 1.82
CA PRO A 848 -22.90 21.63 1.57
C PRO A 848 -22.27 22.57 2.56
N GLY A 849 -21.56 21.98 3.53
CA GLY A 849 -20.99 22.74 4.61
C GLY A 849 -20.05 23.70 3.94
N VAL A 850 -20.50 24.95 3.82
CA VAL A 850 -19.65 26.11 3.76
C VAL A 850 -18.77 25.94 5.00
N GLY A 851 -17.67 25.22 4.85
CA GLY A 851 -16.74 24.93 5.93
C GLY A 851 -16.25 26.28 6.40
N GLY A 852 -16.80 26.73 7.53
CA GLY A 852 -16.45 27.97 8.22
C GLY A 852 -15.99 29.10 7.30
N ALA A 853 -16.80 29.54 6.33
CA ALA A 853 -16.84 30.97 6.09
C ALA A 853 -17.40 31.54 7.40
N GLY A 854 -16.51 32.04 8.26
CA GLY A 854 -16.93 33.08 9.20
C GLY A 854 -17.80 34.05 8.40
N PRO A 855 -18.92 34.54 8.96
CA PRO A 855 -20.00 35.17 8.20
C PRO A 855 -19.43 36.01 7.07
N VAL A 856 -19.65 35.59 5.80
CA VAL A 856 -19.15 36.29 4.62
C VAL A 856 -19.51 37.75 4.84
N ARG A 857 -18.49 38.59 5.05
CA ARG A 857 -18.71 39.98 5.41
C ARG A 857 -19.52 40.60 4.29
N ASP A 858 -20.56 41.34 4.66
CA ASP A 858 -21.33 42.11 3.70
C ASP A 858 -20.49 43.31 3.26
N TRP A 859 -19.59 43.07 2.29
CA TRP A 859 -18.67 44.06 1.74
C TRP A 859 -19.42 45.26 1.15
N ALA A 860 -20.69 45.10 0.77
CA ALA A 860 -21.53 46.17 0.22
C ALA A 860 -21.91 47.25 1.26
N GLN A 861 -21.68 47.02 2.56
CA GLN A 861 -21.94 47.99 3.63
C GLN A 861 -20.71 48.80 4.06
N LEU A 862 -19.53 48.50 3.51
CA LEU A 862 -18.26 49.13 3.86
C LEU A 862 -17.84 50.16 2.82
N SER A 863 -17.13 51.21 3.25
CA SER A 863 -16.50 52.16 2.32
C SER A 863 -15.29 51.49 1.64
N ALA A 864 -14.87 51.99 0.47
CA ALA A 864 -13.71 51.41 -0.24
C ALA A 864 -12.43 51.39 0.63
N ASP A 865 -12.24 52.41 1.48
CA ASP A 865 -11.09 52.49 2.40
C ASP A 865 -11.17 51.46 3.54
N ASP A 866 -12.38 51.17 4.03
CA ASP A 866 -12.62 50.14 5.04
C ASP A 866 -12.45 48.73 4.46
N ILE A 867 -12.91 48.50 3.22
CA ILE A 867 -12.71 47.24 2.49
C ILE A 867 -11.21 46.98 2.30
N LEU A 868 -10.46 47.99 1.84
CA LEU A 868 -9.02 47.87 1.61
C LEU A 868 -8.27 47.52 2.90
N SER A 869 -8.55 48.23 4.00
CA SER A 869 -7.91 48.00 5.29
C SER A 869 -8.19 46.59 5.85
N GLU A 870 -9.43 46.12 5.73
CA GLU A 870 -9.83 44.79 6.19
C GLU A 870 -9.26 43.67 5.32
N LEU A 871 -9.15 43.88 4.00
CA LEU A 871 -8.48 42.95 3.10
C LEU A 871 -6.98 42.88 3.42
N GLU A 872 -6.29 43.99 3.66
CA GLU A 872 -4.88 43.96 4.04
C GLU A 872 -4.62 43.18 5.33
N ILE A 873 -5.52 43.25 6.32
CA ILE A 873 -5.43 42.48 7.56
C ILE A 873 -5.66 40.98 7.27
N GLY A 874 -6.74 40.66 6.55
CA GLY A 874 -7.09 39.28 6.22
C GLY A 874 -6.03 38.59 5.36
N LEU A 875 -5.54 39.26 4.31
CA LEU A 875 -4.49 38.77 3.43
C LEU A 875 -3.18 38.53 4.19
N ARG A 876 -2.81 39.43 5.11
CA ARG A 876 -1.59 39.29 5.91
C ARG A 876 -1.65 38.07 6.83
N SER A 877 -2.80 37.81 7.45
CA SER A 877 -2.99 36.62 8.29
C SER A 877 -2.92 35.33 7.47
N ILE A 878 -3.57 35.31 6.30
CA ILE A 878 -3.54 34.17 5.37
C ILE A 878 -2.10 33.88 4.90
N LEU A 879 -1.39 34.90 4.42
CA LEU A 879 -0.04 34.75 3.90
C LEU A 879 0.97 34.36 5.00
N ALA A 880 0.85 34.92 6.20
CA ALA A 880 1.73 34.61 7.32
C ALA A 880 1.62 33.13 7.75
N ARG A 881 0.39 32.60 7.80
CA ARG A 881 0.13 31.19 8.08
C ARG A 881 0.77 30.28 7.03
N GLU A 882 0.53 30.56 5.74
CA GLU A 882 1.05 29.72 4.65
C GLU A 882 2.58 29.77 4.55
N LEU A 883 3.17 30.95 4.71
CA LEU A 883 4.63 31.14 4.71
C LEU A 883 5.32 30.69 6.00
N ARG A 884 4.55 30.22 7.00
CA ARG A 884 5.02 29.84 8.35
C ARG A 884 5.89 30.92 9.00
N MET A 885 5.48 32.18 8.85
CA MET A 885 6.17 33.34 9.40
C MET A 885 5.26 34.17 10.31
N PRO A 886 5.79 34.91 11.30
CA PRO A 886 4.98 35.81 12.11
C PRO A 886 4.33 36.92 11.25
N GLU A 887 3.07 37.28 11.54
CA GLU A 887 2.35 38.34 10.82
C GLU A 887 3.09 39.70 10.85
N ALA A 888 3.86 39.96 11.91
CA ALA A 888 4.65 41.17 12.08
C ALA A 888 5.84 41.26 11.11
N ASP A 889 6.29 40.12 10.56
CA ASP A 889 7.43 40.05 9.64
C ASP A 889 6.98 40.17 8.16
N LEU A 890 5.67 40.19 7.90
CA LEU A 890 5.11 40.26 6.56
C LEU A 890 4.93 41.72 6.10
N GLN A 891 5.78 42.15 5.17
CA GLN A 891 5.77 43.51 4.61
C GLN A 891 4.75 43.62 3.46
N LEU A 892 3.90 44.66 3.48
CA LEU A 892 2.80 44.83 2.53
C LEU A 892 3.24 45.03 1.07
N ASP A 893 4.38 45.70 0.88
CA ASP A 893 4.91 46.06 -0.45
C ASP A 893 5.94 45.08 -0.99
N ARG A 894 6.26 44.01 -0.23
CA ARG A 894 7.30 43.07 -0.64
C ARG A 894 6.73 42.01 -1.59
N PRO A 895 7.40 41.70 -2.72
CA PRO A 895 6.94 40.68 -3.64
C PRO A 895 6.82 39.30 -2.99
N PHE A 896 5.72 38.58 -3.23
CA PHE A 896 5.47 37.26 -2.65
C PHE A 896 6.57 36.24 -3.00
N ALA A 897 7.15 36.32 -4.20
CA ALA A 897 8.25 35.45 -4.63
C ALA A 897 9.50 35.58 -3.74
N GLU A 898 9.80 36.79 -3.24
CA GLU A 898 10.92 37.00 -2.31
C GLU A 898 10.64 36.50 -0.88
N LEU A 899 9.36 36.37 -0.54
CA LEU A 899 8.91 35.82 0.74
C LEU A 899 8.89 34.30 0.74
N GLY A 900 9.23 33.66 -0.39
CA GLY A 900 9.24 32.20 -0.54
C GLY A 900 7.88 31.62 -0.94
N LEU A 901 6.92 32.44 -1.36
CA LEU A 901 5.68 31.96 -1.95
C LEU A 901 6.01 31.29 -3.30
N ASN A 902 5.65 30.02 -3.45
CA ASN A 902 5.74 29.31 -4.71
C ASN A 902 4.34 29.06 -5.29
N SER A 903 4.27 28.61 -6.56
CA SER A 903 3.02 28.39 -7.28
C SER A 903 2.06 27.39 -6.61
N VAL A 904 2.56 26.47 -5.76
CA VAL A 904 1.75 25.50 -5.00
C VAL A 904 1.16 26.14 -3.74
N MET A 905 1.95 26.92 -3.00
CA MET A 905 1.50 27.69 -1.84
C MET A 905 0.52 28.80 -2.24
N ALA A 906 0.73 29.40 -3.41
CA ALA A 906 -0.17 30.39 -4.00
C ALA A 906 -1.61 29.85 -4.15
N MET A 907 -1.80 28.54 -4.34
CA MET A 907 -3.14 27.95 -4.44
C MET A 907 -3.84 27.87 -3.07
N ALA A 908 -3.10 27.52 -2.01
CA ALA A 908 -3.63 27.52 -0.65
C ALA A 908 -4.01 28.95 -0.22
N VAL A 909 -3.13 29.91 -0.49
CA VAL A 909 -3.39 31.35 -0.28
C VAL A 909 -4.62 31.79 -1.06
N ARG A 910 -4.70 31.51 -2.37
CA ARG A 910 -5.85 31.86 -3.21
C ARG A 910 -7.15 31.37 -2.59
N ARG A 911 -7.22 30.10 -2.20
CA ARG A 911 -8.42 29.50 -1.61
C ARG A 911 -8.87 30.24 -0.36
N ASP A 912 -7.94 30.56 0.53
CA ASP A 912 -8.27 31.25 1.77
C ASP A 912 -8.74 32.70 1.50
N ILE A 913 -8.23 33.31 0.41
CA ILE A 913 -8.73 34.60 -0.09
C ILE A 913 -10.15 34.44 -0.67
N GLU A 914 -10.43 33.42 -1.47
CA GLU A 914 -11.77 33.12 -1.98
C GLU A 914 -12.77 32.94 -0.83
N GLY A 915 -12.37 32.25 0.25
CA GLY A 915 -13.16 32.12 1.48
C GLY A 915 -13.38 33.45 2.21
N LEU A 916 -12.40 34.36 2.17
CA LEU A 916 -12.50 35.69 2.75
C LEU A 916 -13.44 36.61 1.94
N VAL A 917 -13.34 36.58 0.60
CA VAL A 917 -14.03 37.55 -0.29
C VAL A 917 -15.31 37.03 -0.95
N GLY A 918 -15.50 35.71 -1.02
CA GLY A 918 -16.67 35.08 -1.64
C GLY A 918 -16.69 35.13 -3.17
N LEU A 919 -15.53 35.28 -3.83
CA LEU A 919 -15.40 35.32 -5.29
C LEU A 919 -14.51 34.16 -5.78
N GLU A 920 -14.80 33.59 -6.95
CA GLU A 920 -13.89 32.66 -7.65
C GLU A 920 -12.71 33.46 -8.24
N LEU A 921 -11.48 32.98 -8.04
CA LEU A 921 -10.24 33.69 -8.36
C LEU A 921 -9.33 32.84 -9.26
N SER A 922 -8.60 33.51 -10.16
CA SER A 922 -7.59 32.86 -11.01
C SER A 922 -6.37 32.46 -10.18
N ALA A 923 -5.74 31.33 -10.53
CA ALA A 923 -4.45 30.90 -9.99
C ALA A 923 -3.32 31.92 -10.22
N THR A 924 -3.40 32.72 -11.29
CA THR A 924 -2.38 33.71 -11.69
C THR A 924 -2.52 35.06 -10.97
N MET A 925 -3.59 35.27 -10.20
CA MET A 925 -3.90 36.57 -9.62
C MET A 925 -2.86 37.02 -8.58
N LEU A 926 -2.24 36.09 -7.85
CA LEU A 926 -1.13 36.38 -6.93
C LEU A 926 0.15 36.82 -7.65
N TRP A 927 0.30 36.53 -8.95
CA TRP A 927 1.43 36.96 -9.77
C TRP A 927 1.15 38.27 -10.51
N ASN A 928 -0.09 38.46 -10.96
CA ASN A 928 -0.51 39.74 -11.54
C ASN A 928 -0.55 40.86 -10.49
N HIS A 929 -0.77 40.51 -9.22
CA HIS A 929 -0.75 41.42 -8.07
C HIS A 929 0.24 40.91 -7.02
N PRO A 930 1.56 41.10 -7.24
CA PRO A 930 2.61 40.36 -6.54
C PRO A 930 2.89 40.82 -5.10
N THR A 931 2.10 41.75 -4.55
CA THR A 931 2.25 42.28 -3.19
C THR A 931 0.90 42.29 -2.47
N THR A 932 0.93 42.28 -1.13
CA THR A 932 -0.29 42.29 -0.31
C THR A 932 -1.13 43.54 -0.59
N ALA A 933 -0.47 44.70 -0.76
CA ALA A 933 -1.12 45.96 -1.09
C ALA A 933 -1.80 45.94 -2.47
N ALA A 934 -1.07 45.52 -3.52
CA ALA A 934 -1.60 45.46 -4.88
C ALA A 934 -2.78 44.47 -5.00
N LEU A 935 -2.71 43.38 -4.25
CA LEU A 935 -3.75 42.37 -4.18
C LEU A 935 -5.01 42.88 -3.47
N ALA A 936 -4.85 43.57 -2.34
CA ALA A 936 -5.95 44.19 -1.61
C ALA A 936 -6.67 45.24 -2.47
N GLU A 937 -5.94 46.08 -3.20
CA GLU A 937 -6.49 47.06 -4.13
C GLU A 937 -7.30 46.40 -5.26
N HIS A 938 -6.76 45.34 -5.88
CA HIS A 938 -7.46 44.62 -6.96
C HIS A 938 -8.77 43.99 -6.47
N LEU A 939 -8.74 43.33 -5.31
CA LEU A 939 -9.93 42.72 -4.70
C LEU A 939 -10.97 43.78 -4.30
N THR A 940 -10.52 44.93 -3.78
CA THR A 940 -11.39 46.07 -3.47
C THR A 940 -12.12 46.53 -4.73
N GLY A 941 -11.41 46.66 -5.86
CA GLY A 941 -12.02 47.02 -7.16
C GLY A 941 -13.04 46.01 -7.70
N LYS A 942 -12.99 44.74 -7.27
CA LYS A 942 -13.96 43.69 -7.61
C LYS A 942 -15.16 43.64 -6.66
N LEU A 943 -14.99 44.04 -5.41
CA LEU A 943 -16.01 44.00 -4.36
C LEU A 943 -16.86 45.27 -4.28
N VAL A 944 -16.33 46.42 -4.71
CA VAL A 944 -17.08 47.68 -4.77
C VAL A 944 -18.16 47.57 -5.86
N PRO A 945 -19.46 47.80 -5.54
CA PRO A 945 -20.53 47.81 -6.54
C PRO A 945 -20.24 48.85 -7.63
N ARG A 946 -20.12 48.40 -8.88
CA ARG A 946 -20.13 49.31 -10.03
C ARG A 946 -21.58 49.67 -10.33
N ASP A 947 -21.95 50.94 -10.14
CA ASP A 947 -23.19 51.51 -10.68
C ASP A 947 -23.10 51.50 -12.21
N ASP A 948 -23.59 50.44 -12.86
CA ASP A 948 -23.82 50.44 -14.30
C ASP A 948 -25.04 51.32 -14.61
N ALA A 949 -24.81 52.62 -14.68
CA ALA A 949 -25.68 53.59 -15.33
C ALA A 949 -24.87 54.38 -16.37
N GLY A 950 -24.65 53.73 -17.52
CA GLY A 950 -24.42 54.32 -18.85
C GLY A 950 -23.35 55.40 -19.00
N ASP A 951 -22.25 55.07 -19.68
CA ASP A 951 -21.71 55.98 -20.69
C ASP A 951 -20.85 55.24 -21.74
N ASP A 952 -21.48 55.01 -22.90
CA ASP A 952 -20.79 54.90 -24.18
C ASP A 952 -20.32 56.32 -24.56
N ALA A 953 -19.05 56.68 -24.34
CA ALA A 953 -18.25 57.55 -25.23
C ALA A 953 -16.93 58.03 -24.59
N ALA A 954 -15.83 57.72 -25.30
CA ALA A 954 -14.65 58.56 -25.54
C ALA A 954 -13.98 59.30 -24.36
N ALA A 955 -12.78 58.85 -23.98
CA ALA A 955 -11.64 59.73 -23.75
C ALA A 955 -10.31 58.96 -23.87
N GLY A 956 -9.61 59.17 -24.98
CA GLY A 956 -8.16 58.98 -25.02
C GLY A 956 -7.48 60.16 -24.30
N GLY A 957 -6.38 59.87 -23.60
CA GLY A 957 -5.54 60.87 -22.94
C GLY A 957 -4.35 60.23 -22.24
N ASP A 958 -3.16 60.54 -22.74
CA ASP A 958 -1.82 60.08 -22.35
C ASP A 958 -1.53 60.07 -20.83
N LEU A 959 -0.84 59.02 -20.38
CA LEU A 959 0.08 59.00 -19.21
C LEU A 959 1.29 58.08 -19.54
N PRO A 960 2.48 58.32 -18.95
CA PRO A 960 3.75 58.28 -19.68
C PRO A 960 4.48 56.92 -19.68
N GLU A 961 5.16 56.65 -20.80
CA GLU A 961 6.24 55.66 -20.92
C GLU A 961 7.37 55.96 -19.91
N SER A 962 7.53 55.13 -18.86
CA SER A 962 8.86 54.87 -18.24
C SER A 962 8.81 53.82 -17.10
N ALA A 963 8.43 52.57 -17.38
CA ALA A 963 8.65 51.45 -16.44
C ALA A 963 9.32 50.23 -17.08
N ASP A 964 9.17 50.04 -18.39
CA ASP A 964 9.72 48.87 -19.11
C ASP A 964 11.23 48.92 -19.40
N SER A 965 11.91 50.03 -19.06
CA SER A 965 13.35 50.17 -19.35
C SER A 965 14.26 49.67 -18.23
N VAL A 966 13.78 49.45 -17.01
CA VAL A 966 14.63 49.10 -15.86
C VAL A 966 14.70 47.59 -15.63
N LEU A 967 13.65 46.85 -16.02
CA LEU A 967 13.61 45.40 -15.86
C LEU A 967 14.46 44.66 -16.90
N ASN A 968 14.60 45.19 -18.13
CA ASN A 968 15.45 44.56 -19.15
C ASN A 968 16.96 44.73 -18.88
N GLU A 969 17.41 45.83 -18.26
CA GLU A 969 18.83 46.01 -17.91
C GLU A 969 19.29 45.13 -16.73
N LEU A 970 18.36 44.70 -15.87
CA LEU A 970 18.65 43.81 -14.74
C LEU A 970 18.81 42.34 -15.17
N PHE A 971 18.11 41.90 -16.22
CA PHE A 971 18.22 40.53 -16.74
C PHE A 971 19.47 40.32 -17.61
N ASP A 972 19.91 41.31 -18.39
CA ASP A 972 21.14 41.18 -19.21
C ASP A 972 22.44 41.20 -18.37
N SER A 973 22.41 41.71 -17.14
CA SER A 973 23.58 41.81 -16.25
C SER A 973 23.90 40.50 -15.51
N VAL A 974 22.95 39.56 -15.42
CA VAL A 974 23.12 38.29 -14.67
C VAL A 974 23.60 37.14 -15.57
N GLU A 975 23.42 37.21 -16.89
CA GLU A 975 23.87 36.16 -17.82
C GLU A 975 25.30 36.32 -18.35
N SER A 976 26.00 37.43 -18.05
CA SER A 976 27.36 37.68 -18.53
C SER A 976 28.41 37.72 -17.40
N ALA A 977 28.69 36.58 -16.76
CA ALA A 977 29.98 36.35 -16.09
C ALA A 977 30.36 34.84 -16.13
N PRO A 978 31.55 34.47 -16.64
CA PRO A 978 31.88 33.09 -16.98
C PRO A 978 32.42 32.25 -15.81
N ALA A 979 32.21 30.94 -15.94
CA ALA A 979 32.69 29.86 -15.08
C ALA A 979 34.20 29.92 -14.74
N GLY A 980 34.54 29.57 -13.50
CA GLY A 980 35.93 29.40 -13.04
C GLY A 980 36.08 28.77 -11.66
N TRP A 981 36.17 27.44 -11.64
CA TRP A 981 37.12 26.56 -10.91
C TRP A 981 37.40 26.67 -9.39
N ASP A 982 37.41 25.46 -8.81
CA ASP A 982 38.30 24.86 -7.79
C ASP A 982 38.28 25.28 -6.30
N GLY A 983 37.88 24.29 -5.48
CA GLY A 983 38.76 23.67 -4.49
C GLY A 983 38.89 24.32 -3.11
N ILE A 984 38.29 23.70 -2.10
CA ILE A 984 38.89 23.10 -0.87
C ILE A 984 37.83 22.24 -0.19
#